data_AF-A0A7V9DH93-F1
#
_entry.id   AF-A0A7V9DH93-F1
#
_cell.length_a   1.000
_cell.length_b   1.000
_cell.length_c   1.000
_cell.angle_alpha   90.00
_cell.angle_beta   90.00
_cell.angle_gamma   90.00
#
_symmetry.space_group_name_H-M   'P 1'
#
loop_
_entity.id
_entity.type
_entity.pdbx_description
1 polymer ?
#
loop_
_entity_poly.entity_id
_entity_poly.type
_entity_poly.pdbx_seq_one_letter_code
_entity_poly.pdbx_strand_id
1 'polypeptide(L)'
;MTIGTGAAGAKKDDGRPVDKVVLFAADGMRPDLVERYARAGAMPTYKELMKRGATGENGLLQAFPPNTGVGWHTLATGTWPGEHGSMNNTYFRVGEGNFNNRTSFATDGALQADHIAQAAERAGKKIVSVEWVGARNLVPQLQGPVVDFRSFFSNRGILLNYDLAGQPAGANAFGVSYQRVDLDPAAGWTNVPASRSPALQEQLKVTNTAFPAADNVDRFYDLYIYDTTNDGRANHNRVLVVPANAGKNGAAKVADLAAGDWRDVKVTLTGGRAGQTAGFYVKAIEISPARFRLYFSSIARANATYNALGAAGSAAFAETLASQFPTSTAADFAPLEAGIVDENTYVEQGLKWKDAHFAYLHYIFDTLGVEPDLLLLGNPVTDEFSHQFLGLYTPTDMDGDPNPYYDDVNGDGTRDNRVAVREGYVRSAYAEADETLALGRKLMGGDPTTFASSDHGFAPQWYAVNAGTVLKDAGLQSTEQTSNCRVGGAPTKAKACWAGGTAQIHISLAGRDPGGVVASGDYEAVRNQIIAAFQSLTDPANPGKQVVDRIIKKEDLRDVDGSDSLHPSRSGDVTVVLRPPYQYDAATPGRRIAFSQFFGQHGYRPDLVDLEHNVNLHATFVAGGPAIKHDKSVKGVRAIDVAPTIAFLMDIPGPQNARGRILYDIVEHAQDLREVTIVHISDFHGQLIPLSEAADNVTGTGSSNPSFAIGGAAFLKKWFEVYEAEAALTDKHAGVIELTAGDSVGATPPISAFFQDRPTIEVMNLMGIDVDGLGNHNFDYGADFLRSQLIPLADFAFVSANIVDANGNTPEEWSPSKVFKFPHGVKIGIVGFSNEDIPALTRPGALDPFHVTGATAAVNAEAAELAKKTDAIVAIGHLGATEGTLTSPTGPLVDLADNVTNVDAVIGDHTDQQVLAVRPNGVLVTENRSKGLRFTRVRLVIGPGKEGVVYRTADFHKPWNLGVTPDAAIQAKLDALNAQLAPIFNAVVGRSTVAVPRADACGQSAGRSCESLVGNVVTDAMRTAYSTDFALTNSGGLRANLTCPAGATDPNSQDFCPPSVYPVPDASGRYPITRGQVLGVLPFGNVSATLQITGAELKDYLETAVSSLPATGNGRFGQVSGLCFTFNVEGAAATFGSNGIVNPGSGSRVQSAVRQ
;
A
#
# COMPACT_ATOMS: atom_id res chain seq x y z
N MET A 1 -12.03 37.89 -12.66
CA MET A 1 -11.39 37.87 -11.33
C MET A 1 -9.97 37.40 -11.57
N THR A 2 -9.04 38.35 -11.64
CA THR A 2 -7.64 38.14 -12.02
C THR A 2 -6.88 37.85 -10.74
N ILE A 3 -6.30 36.66 -10.61
CA ILE A 3 -5.46 36.30 -9.47
C ILE A 3 -4.13 37.03 -9.64
N GLY A 4 -3.81 37.91 -8.70
CA GLY A 4 -2.61 38.74 -8.73
C GLY A 4 -1.36 37.89 -8.53
N THR A 5 -0.47 37.91 -9.52
CA THR A 5 0.91 37.45 -9.41
C THR A 5 1.68 38.40 -8.48
N GLY A 6 1.86 38.00 -7.22
CA GLY A 6 2.82 38.66 -6.32
C GLY A 6 4.21 38.61 -6.93
N ALA A 7 4.92 39.74 -6.90
CA ALA A 7 6.22 39.91 -7.51
C ALA A 7 7.24 38.88 -6.99
N ALA A 8 7.70 38.01 -7.89
CA ALA A 8 8.80 37.09 -7.65
C ALA A 8 10.09 37.90 -7.41
N GLY A 9 10.58 37.92 -6.17
CA GLY A 9 12.01 38.08 -5.95
C GLY A 9 12.72 36.95 -6.69
N ALA A 10 13.78 37.26 -7.44
CA ALA A 10 14.54 36.25 -8.17
C ALA A 10 15.05 35.18 -7.19
N LYS A 11 14.39 34.01 -7.15
CA LYS A 11 14.93 32.80 -6.52
C LYS A 11 16.29 32.54 -7.16
N LYS A 12 17.32 32.32 -6.36
CA LYS A 12 18.57 31.76 -6.86
C LYS A 12 18.27 30.37 -7.40
N ASP A 13 18.91 30.01 -8.50
CA ASP A 13 18.84 28.69 -9.12
C ASP A 13 19.48 27.67 -8.16
N ASP A 14 18.66 27.06 -7.30
CA ASP A 14 19.07 26.01 -6.35
C ASP A 14 18.81 24.60 -6.92
N GLY A 15 18.61 24.51 -8.24
CA GLY A 15 18.25 23.26 -8.93
C GLY A 15 16.77 22.87 -8.77
N ARG A 16 15.90 23.71 -8.18
CA ARG A 16 14.46 23.44 -8.00
C ARG A 16 13.58 24.66 -8.33
N PRO A 17 12.27 24.45 -8.56
CA PRO A 17 11.61 23.18 -8.86
C PRO A 17 11.86 22.73 -10.30
N VAL A 18 11.70 21.43 -10.56
CA VAL A 18 11.71 20.88 -11.93
C VAL A 18 10.28 20.77 -12.47
N ASP A 19 10.09 21.17 -13.72
CA ASP A 19 8.75 21.21 -14.34
C ASP A 19 8.33 19.88 -14.97
N LYS A 20 9.29 19.06 -15.41
CA LYS A 20 9.06 17.82 -16.17
C LYS A 20 9.92 16.68 -15.63
N VAL A 21 9.28 15.61 -15.19
CA VAL A 21 9.91 14.40 -14.67
C VAL A 21 9.51 13.16 -15.48
N VAL A 22 10.48 12.32 -15.81
CA VAL A 22 10.27 10.94 -16.29
C VAL A 22 10.70 9.98 -15.20
N LEU A 23 9.76 9.20 -14.67
CA LEU A 23 10.05 8.01 -13.87
C LEU A 23 9.90 6.78 -14.79
N PHE A 24 11.04 6.26 -15.23
CA PHE A 24 11.11 5.08 -16.07
C PHE A 24 11.55 3.88 -15.25
N ALA A 25 10.91 2.73 -15.45
CA ALA A 25 11.41 1.47 -14.96
C ALA A 25 11.31 0.39 -16.04
N ALA A 26 12.38 -0.41 -16.18
CA ALA A 26 12.35 -1.63 -16.97
C ALA A 26 12.40 -2.83 -16.03
N ASP A 27 11.47 -3.77 -16.22
CA ASP A 27 11.28 -4.91 -15.33
C ASP A 27 12.53 -5.81 -15.34
N GLY A 28 13.08 -6.18 -14.17
CA GLY A 28 14.22 -7.09 -14.10
C GLY A 28 15.57 -6.58 -14.64
N MET A 29 15.72 -5.28 -14.86
CA MET A 29 16.89 -4.69 -15.48
C MET A 29 18.05 -4.50 -14.49
N ARG A 30 19.13 -5.25 -14.72
CA ARG A 30 20.33 -5.31 -13.88
C ARG A 30 21.34 -4.19 -14.16
N PRO A 31 21.93 -3.58 -13.11
CA PRO A 31 22.88 -2.47 -13.29
C PRO A 31 24.15 -2.89 -14.06
N ASP A 32 24.68 -4.10 -13.83
CA ASP A 32 25.89 -4.59 -14.50
C ASP A 32 25.69 -4.82 -16.01
N LEU A 33 24.50 -5.27 -16.41
CA LEU A 33 24.13 -5.45 -17.82
C LEU A 33 23.87 -4.09 -18.51
N VAL A 34 23.24 -3.14 -17.81
CA VAL A 34 23.08 -1.75 -18.31
C VAL A 34 24.45 -1.14 -18.59
N GLU A 35 25.39 -1.20 -17.64
CA GLU A 35 26.74 -0.68 -17.84
C GLU A 35 27.47 -1.35 -19.00
N ARG A 36 27.35 -2.69 -19.11
CA ARG A 36 27.99 -3.47 -20.18
C ARG A 36 27.42 -3.09 -21.56
N TYR A 37 26.10 -3.07 -21.70
CA TYR A 37 25.44 -2.81 -22.98
C TYR A 37 25.49 -1.34 -23.39
N ALA A 38 25.47 -0.40 -22.44
CA ALA A 38 25.74 1.01 -22.69
C ALA A 38 27.18 1.23 -23.19
N ARG A 39 28.18 0.58 -22.58
CA ARG A 39 29.57 0.61 -23.06
C ARG A 39 29.70 0.04 -24.47
N ALA A 40 28.99 -1.04 -24.77
CA ALA A 40 28.92 -1.66 -26.10
C ALA A 40 28.12 -0.84 -27.14
N GLY A 41 27.42 0.22 -26.72
CA GLY A 41 26.65 1.11 -27.61
C GLY A 41 25.21 0.67 -27.90
N ALA A 42 24.70 -0.37 -27.23
CA ALA A 42 23.33 -0.84 -27.40
C ALA A 42 22.30 -0.02 -26.60
N MET A 43 22.76 0.77 -25.60
CA MET A 43 21.91 1.62 -24.77
C MET A 43 22.44 3.06 -24.74
N PRO A 44 22.31 3.82 -25.85
CA PRO A 44 22.86 5.17 -25.95
C PRO A 44 22.23 6.18 -24.98
N THR A 45 20.95 6.03 -24.63
CA THR A 45 20.26 6.94 -23.71
C THR A 45 20.76 6.77 -22.27
N TYR A 46 20.86 5.53 -21.80
CA TYR A 46 21.48 5.22 -20.51
C TYR A 46 22.95 5.64 -20.47
N LYS A 47 23.71 5.41 -21.56
CA LYS A 47 25.11 5.85 -21.65
C LYS A 47 25.25 7.35 -21.41
N GLU A 48 24.38 8.15 -22.02
CA GLU A 48 24.40 9.61 -21.86
C GLU A 48 23.91 10.03 -20.45
N LEU A 49 22.85 9.40 -19.94
CA LEU A 49 22.36 9.66 -18.58
C LEU A 49 23.39 9.36 -17.50
N MET A 50 24.07 8.20 -17.56
CA MET A 50 25.11 7.85 -16.60
C MET A 50 26.29 8.83 -16.67
N LYS A 51 26.65 9.28 -17.88
CA LYS A 51 27.74 10.25 -18.06
C LYS A 51 27.38 11.65 -17.54
N ARG A 52 26.11 12.06 -17.67
CA ARG A 52 25.64 13.41 -17.33
C ARG A 52 24.70 13.39 -16.12
N GLY A 53 24.78 12.40 -15.27
CA GLY A 53 23.86 12.27 -14.16
C GLY A 53 24.50 11.54 -13.00
N ALA A 54 23.63 11.02 -12.14
CA ALA A 54 24.00 10.23 -10.99
C ALA A 54 23.64 8.75 -11.19
N THR A 55 24.50 7.86 -10.69
CA THR A 55 24.28 6.42 -10.68
C THR A 55 24.40 5.86 -9.26
N GLY A 56 23.67 4.79 -8.99
CA GLY A 56 23.86 4.01 -7.76
C GLY A 56 25.10 3.13 -7.90
N GLU A 57 25.93 3.02 -6.85
CA GLU A 57 27.04 2.07 -6.81
C GLU A 57 26.48 0.64 -6.87
N ASN A 58 26.59 0.00 -8.03
CA ASN A 58 25.85 -1.22 -8.38
C ASN A 58 24.32 -1.07 -8.22
N GLY A 59 23.76 0.05 -8.69
CA GLY A 59 22.31 0.27 -8.69
C GLY A 59 21.73 0.61 -7.31
N LEU A 60 20.51 0.14 -7.04
CA LEU A 60 19.80 0.35 -5.77
C LEU A 60 19.38 -0.97 -5.12
N LEU A 61 19.20 -0.91 -3.80
CA LEU A 61 18.65 -2.00 -3.00
C LEU A 61 17.11 -2.00 -3.10
N GLN A 62 16.54 -3.15 -3.43
CA GLN A 62 15.10 -3.36 -3.54
C GLN A 62 14.48 -3.89 -2.24
N ALA A 63 13.14 -3.81 -2.17
CA ALA A 63 12.38 -4.41 -1.08
C ALA A 63 12.44 -5.95 -1.13
N PHE A 64 12.22 -6.59 0.03
CA PHE A 64 12.13 -8.05 0.11
C PHE A 64 10.67 -8.56 0.06
N PRO A 65 10.36 -9.63 -0.70
CA PRO A 65 11.18 -10.18 -1.77
C PRO A 65 11.19 -9.25 -2.99
N PRO A 66 12.30 -9.19 -3.76
CA PRO A 66 12.42 -8.33 -4.94
C PRO A 66 11.67 -8.98 -6.12
N ASN A 67 10.34 -8.89 -6.08
CA ASN A 67 9.41 -9.40 -7.09
C ASN A 67 8.63 -8.24 -7.70
N THR A 68 8.11 -8.42 -8.91
CA THR A 68 7.42 -7.36 -9.68
C THR A 68 6.42 -6.53 -8.87
N GLY A 69 5.40 -7.17 -8.30
CA GLY A 69 4.38 -6.48 -7.52
C GLY A 69 4.92 -5.76 -6.27
N VAL A 70 6.09 -6.15 -5.77
CA VAL A 70 6.74 -5.54 -4.60
C VAL A 70 7.59 -4.34 -5.02
N GLY A 71 8.48 -4.55 -5.99
CA GLY A 71 9.46 -3.56 -6.42
C GLY A 71 8.84 -2.31 -7.05
N TRP A 72 7.86 -2.48 -7.96
CA TRP A 72 7.18 -1.35 -8.60
C TRP A 72 6.42 -0.48 -7.59
N HIS A 73 5.72 -1.11 -6.64
CA HIS A 73 5.01 -0.37 -5.59
C HIS A 73 5.99 0.32 -4.62
N THR A 74 7.12 -0.31 -4.30
CA THR A 74 8.17 0.29 -3.46
C THR A 74 8.72 1.57 -4.09
N LEU A 75 9.07 1.53 -5.39
CA LEU A 75 9.58 2.70 -6.13
C LEU A 75 8.59 3.87 -6.14
N ALA A 76 7.30 3.56 -6.34
CA ALA A 76 6.30 4.58 -6.59
C ALA A 76 5.66 5.18 -5.32
N THR A 77 5.62 4.41 -4.23
CA THR A 77 5.08 4.87 -2.95
C THR A 77 6.17 5.43 -2.03
N GLY A 78 7.42 5.04 -2.26
CA GLY A 78 8.53 5.40 -1.38
C GLY A 78 8.45 4.74 -0.01
N THR A 79 7.73 3.62 0.13
CA THR A 79 7.60 2.87 1.39
C THR A 79 7.80 1.38 1.18
N TRP A 80 7.89 0.62 2.28
CA TRP A 80 8.17 -0.82 2.27
C TRP A 80 6.88 -1.66 2.20
N PRO A 81 6.97 -2.96 1.87
CA PRO A 81 5.82 -3.84 1.78
C PRO A 81 4.94 -3.83 3.02
N GLY A 82 5.53 -3.83 4.21
CA GLY A 82 4.82 -3.79 5.49
C GLY A 82 3.81 -2.63 5.62
N GLU A 83 4.00 -1.55 4.85
CA GLU A 83 3.10 -0.40 4.78
C GLU A 83 2.26 -0.37 3.49
N HIS A 84 2.85 -0.57 2.31
CA HIS A 84 2.09 -0.50 1.04
C HIS A 84 1.26 -1.76 0.75
N GLY A 85 1.47 -2.86 1.47
CA GLY A 85 0.58 -4.02 1.49
C GLY A 85 0.77 -5.04 0.37
N SER A 86 1.69 -4.83 -0.58
CA SER A 86 2.01 -5.81 -1.63
C SER A 86 3.20 -6.66 -1.16
N MET A 87 2.92 -7.89 -0.75
CA MET A 87 3.91 -8.79 -0.14
C MET A 87 4.64 -9.67 -1.14
N ASN A 88 4.02 -9.92 -2.29
CA ASN A 88 4.50 -10.83 -3.32
C ASN A 88 3.68 -10.63 -4.62
N ASN A 89 4.03 -11.30 -5.72
CA ASN A 89 3.20 -11.29 -6.92
C ASN A 89 1.83 -11.95 -6.69
N THR A 90 1.77 -12.94 -5.80
CA THR A 90 0.53 -13.56 -5.34
C THR A 90 0.66 -13.91 -3.86
N TYR A 91 -0.34 -13.53 -3.06
CA TYR A 91 -0.38 -13.79 -1.62
C TYR A 91 -1.80 -14.06 -1.14
N PHE A 92 -1.94 -14.46 0.13
CA PHE A 92 -3.22 -14.63 0.79
C PHE A 92 -3.46 -13.52 1.82
N ARG A 93 -4.68 -13.02 1.89
CA ARG A 93 -5.12 -12.09 2.94
C ARG A 93 -5.79 -12.88 4.06
N VAL A 94 -5.22 -12.80 5.25
CA VAL A 94 -5.82 -13.31 6.49
C VAL A 94 -7.19 -12.66 6.68
N GLY A 95 -8.21 -13.46 6.99
CA GLY A 95 -9.60 -13.00 7.13
C GLY A 95 -10.49 -13.26 5.91
N GLU A 96 -9.94 -13.68 4.77
CA GLU A 96 -10.74 -14.12 3.62
C GLU A 96 -11.66 -15.30 3.97
N GLY A 97 -12.92 -15.23 3.54
CA GLY A 97 -13.93 -16.26 3.83
C GLY A 97 -13.66 -17.64 3.23
N ASN A 98 -12.65 -17.76 2.36
CA ASN A 98 -12.20 -19.02 1.79
C ASN A 98 -10.67 -19.06 1.75
N PHE A 99 -10.07 -20.04 2.45
CA PHE A 99 -8.62 -20.23 2.47
C PHE A 99 -8.02 -20.54 1.09
N ASN A 100 -8.83 -20.90 0.09
CA ASN A 100 -8.39 -21.08 -1.29
C ASN A 100 -8.35 -19.78 -2.11
N ASN A 101 -8.80 -18.64 -1.56
CA ASN A 101 -8.70 -17.34 -2.21
C ASN A 101 -7.23 -16.94 -2.37
N ARG A 102 -6.94 -16.14 -3.39
CA ARG A 102 -5.62 -15.56 -3.64
C ARG A 102 -5.78 -14.11 -4.07
N THR A 103 -4.80 -13.30 -3.75
CA THR A 103 -4.73 -11.89 -4.12
C THR A 103 -3.50 -11.69 -5.01
N SER A 104 -3.70 -11.04 -6.15
CA SER A 104 -2.60 -10.54 -6.99
C SER A 104 -2.25 -9.12 -6.55
N PHE A 105 -0.99 -8.72 -6.69
CA PHE A 105 -0.57 -7.32 -6.50
C PHE A 105 -1.41 -6.31 -7.31
N ALA A 106 -1.95 -6.75 -8.46
CA ALA A 106 -2.77 -5.90 -9.32
C ALA A 106 -4.27 -5.90 -8.93
N THR A 107 -4.66 -6.56 -7.84
CA THR A 107 -6.07 -6.57 -7.38
C THR A 107 -6.45 -5.21 -6.79
N ASP A 108 -7.68 -4.76 -7.00
CA ASP A 108 -8.19 -3.52 -6.38
C ASP A 108 -8.00 -3.56 -4.84
N GLY A 109 -7.45 -2.48 -4.28
CA GLY A 109 -7.13 -2.39 -2.85
C GLY A 109 -5.94 -3.23 -2.38
N ALA A 110 -5.17 -3.82 -3.31
CA ALA A 110 -3.88 -4.44 -2.99
C ALA A 110 -2.86 -3.38 -2.54
N LEU A 111 -2.80 -2.22 -3.21
CA LEU A 111 -1.97 -1.11 -2.73
C LEU A 111 -2.69 -0.36 -1.58
N GLN A 112 -2.04 -0.25 -0.43
CA GLN A 112 -2.58 0.40 0.78
C GLN A 112 -1.87 1.73 1.11
N ALA A 113 -0.95 2.18 0.26
CA ALA A 113 -0.19 3.42 0.42
C ALA A 113 -0.39 4.37 -0.76
N ASP A 114 -0.27 5.67 -0.49
CA ASP A 114 -0.33 6.72 -1.51
C ASP A 114 0.83 6.61 -2.51
N HIS A 115 0.56 6.97 -3.76
CA HIS A 115 1.47 6.83 -4.90
C HIS A 115 2.00 8.21 -5.35
N ILE A 116 3.24 8.31 -5.87
CA ILE A 116 3.82 9.59 -6.33
C ILE A 116 2.96 10.29 -7.39
N ALA A 117 2.30 9.52 -8.26
CA ALA A 117 1.35 10.05 -9.24
C ALA A 117 0.10 10.68 -8.59
N GLN A 118 -0.44 10.07 -7.52
CA GLN A 118 -1.56 10.62 -6.76
C GLN A 118 -1.13 11.88 -5.99
N ALA A 119 0.09 11.88 -5.44
CA ALA A 119 0.68 13.06 -4.81
C ALA A 119 0.85 14.23 -5.80
N ALA A 120 1.31 13.93 -7.02
CA ALA A 120 1.45 14.91 -8.10
C ALA A 120 0.08 15.50 -8.51
N GLU A 121 -0.94 14.67 -8.75
CA GLU A 121 -2.29 15.16 -9.08
C GLU A 121 -2.92 15.98 -7.95
N ARG A 122 -2.71 15.56 -6.70
CA ARG A 122 -3.14 16.32 -5.51
C ARG A 122 -2.47 17.70 -5.45
N ALA A 123 -1.24 17.82 -5.92
CA ALA A 123 -0.53 19.09 -6.07
C ALA A 123 -0.87 19.85 -7.37
N GLY A 124 -1.88 19.40 -8.13
CA GLY A 124 -2.33 20.03 -9.37
C GLY A 124 -1.45 19.75 -10.58
N LYS A 125 -0.51 18.79 -10.50
CA LYS A 125 0.34 18.38 -11.61
C LYS A 125 -0.41 17.42 -12.53
N LYS A 126 -0.12 17.50 -13.83
CA LYS A 126 -0.64 16.56 -14.83
C LYS A 126 0.24 15.32 -14.88
N ILE A 127 -0.37 14.14 -14.97
CA ILE A 127 0.35 12.88 -15.07
C ILE A 127 -0.03 12.11 -16.33
N VAL A 128 0.88 11.26 -16.80
CA VAL A 128 0.60 10.14 -17.72
C VAL A 128 1.28 8.90 -17.15
N SER A 129 0.59 7.77 -17.19
CA SER A 129 1.12 6.47 -16.77
C SER A 129 0.95 5.44 -17.88
N VAL A 130 2.04 4.83 -18.35
CA VAL A 130 2.02 3.81 -19.40
C VAL A 130 2.84 2.60 -18.94
N GLU A 131 2.19 1.44 -18.88
CA GLU A 131 2.72 0.16 -18.41
C GLU A 131 3.38 0.25 -17.02
N TRP A 132 2.86 1.14 -16.17
CA TRP A 132 3.21 1.18 -14.75
C TRP A 132 2.27 0.27 -13.96
N VAL A 133 2.84 -0.71 -13.27
CA VAL A 133 2.13 -1.78 -12.57
C VAL A 133 0.99 -1.28 -11.68
N GLY A 134 -0.25 -1.66 -12.01
CA GLY A 134 -1.42 -1.47 -11.17
C GLY A 134 -1.93 -0.03 -11.07
N ALA A 135 -1.41 0.89 -11.89
CA ALA A 135 -1.77 2.30 -11.86
C ALA A 135 -3.27 2.55 -12.12
N ARG A 136 -3.95 1.67 -12.87
CA ARG A 136 -5.40 1.78 -13.13
C ARG A 136 -6.26 1.53 -11.89
N ASN A 137 -5.75 0.74 -10.94
CA ASN A 137 -6.49 0.25 -9.78
C ASN A 137 -6.17 1.06 -8.50
N LEU A 138 -5.46 2.17 -8.64
CA LEU A 138 -5.19 3.11 -7.55
C LEU A 138 -6.49 3.70 -7.01
N VAL A 139 -6.51 3.95 -5.70
CA VAL A 139 -7.65 4.54 -4.99
C VAL A 139 -7.15 5.75 -4.18
N PRO A 140 -7.60 6.98 -4.47
CA PRO A 140 -8.44 7.36 -5.62
C PRO A 140 -7.74 7.11 -6.97
N GLN A 141 -8.53 6.88 -8.02
CA GLN A 141 -8.02 6.65 -9.38
C GLN A 141 -7.37 7.92 -9.94
N LEU A 142 -6.30 7.72 -10.71
CA LEU A 142 -5.63 8.82 -11.41
C LEU A 142 -6.57 9.48 -12.43
N GLN A 143 -6.49 10.80 -12.56
CA GLN A 143 -7.27 11.60 -13.50
C GLN A 143 -6.66 11.64 -14.91
N GLY A 144 -5.33 11.60 -15.01
CA GLY A 144 -4.60 11.55 -16.28
C GLY A 144 -4.77 10.25 -17.09
N PRO A 145 -4.23 10.18 -18.32
CA PRO A 145 -4.19 8.96 -19.10
C PRO A 145 -3.39 7.86 -18.41
N VAL A 146 -4.01 6.69 -18.27
CA VAL A 146 -3.38 5.45 -17.79
C VAL A 146 -3.56 4.38 -18.86
N VAL A 147 -2.46 3.77 -19.28
CA VAL A 147 -2.45 2.52 -20.05
C VAL A 147 -1.73 1.50 -19.20
N ASP A 148 -2.46 0.54 -18.67
CA ASP A 148 -1.93 -0.56 -17.86
C ASP A 148 -1.87 -1.83 -18.73
N PHE A 149 -1.54 -2.97 -18.11
CA PHE A 149 -1.47 -4.29 -18.74
C PHE A 149 -2.68 -4.63 -19.63
N ARG A 150 -2.61 -5.76 -20.32
CA ARG A 150 -3.69 -6.27 -21.18
C ARG A 150 -4.57 -7.32 -20.52
N SER A 151 -5.85 -7.31 -20.88
CA SER A 151 -6.79 -8.40 -20.62
C SER A 151 -6.82 -9.39 -21.79
N PHE A 152 -6.93 -10.69 -21.52
CA PHE A 152 -6.99 -11.74 -22.53
C PHE A 152 -8.38 -12.37 -22.64
N PHE A 153 -8.83 -12.62 -23.87
CA PHE A 153 -10.19 -13.07 -24.22
C PHE A 153 -10.22 -14.37 -25.04
N SER A 154 -9.06 -14.94 -25.35
CA SER A 154 -8.95 -16.24 -26.03
C SER A 154 -7.71 -16.98 -25.62
N ASN A 155 -7.66 -18.27 -25.94
CA ASN A 155 -6.41 -19.01 -25.93
C ASN A 155 -5.47 -18.49 -27.04
N ARG A 156 -4.21 -18.94 -26.96
CA ARG A 156 -3.21 -18.83 -28.03
C ARG A 156 -2.86 -20.22 -28.55
N GLY A 157 -2.23 -20.32 -29.72
CA GLY A 157 -1.80 -21.62 -30.22
C GLY A 157 -1.30 -21.68 -31.65
N ILE A 158 -1.31 -22.90 -32.18
CA ILE A 158 -0.77 -23.24 -33.50
C ILE A 158 -1.80 -24.08 -34.29
N LEU A 159 -1.88 -23.84 -35.60
CA LEU A 159 -2.49 -24.72 -36.58
C LEU A 159 -1.43 -25.23 -37.55
N LEU A 160 -1.43 -26.54 -37.81
CA LEU A 160 -0.43 -27.19 -38.67
C LEU A 160 -0.93 -28.47 -39.32
N ASN A 161 -0.30 -28.83 -40.45
CA ASN A 161 -0.70 -30.00 -41.24
C ASN A 161 0.19 -31.25 -41.12
N TYR A 162 1.06 -31.29 -40.12
CA TYR A 162 1.95 -32.41 -39.87
C TYR A 162 2.23 -32.53 -38.38
N ASP A 163 2.73 -33.70 -37.96
CA ASP A 163 3.02 -33.94 -36.55
C ASP A 163 4.46 -33.59 -36.21
N LEU A 164 4.64 -32.95 -35.06
CA LEU A 164 5.93 -32.70 -34.44
C LEU A 164 5.96 -33.41 -33.09
N ALA A 165 6.93 -34.28 -32.90
CA ALA A 165 7.05 -35.08 -31.70
C ALA A 165 7.11 -34.19 -30.45
N GLY A 166 6.35 -34.54 -29.41
CA GLY A 166 6.30 -33.83 -28.13
C GLY A 166 5.39 -32.60 -28.08
N GLN A 167 5.18 -31.88 -29.19
CA GLN A 167 4.40 -30.63 -29.19
C GLN A 167 2.93 -30.78 -28.73
N PRO A 168 2.16 -31.82 -29.13
CA PRO A 168 0.79 -31.98 -28.63
C PRO A 168 0.71 -32.08 -27.10
N ALA A 169 1.68 -32.80 -26.49
CA ALA A 169 1.75 -32.96 -25.05
C ALA A 169 2.19 -31.66 -24.36
N GLY A 170 3.18 -30.95 -24.92
CA GLY A 170 3.62 -29.64 -24.43
C GLY A 170 2.49 -28.61 -24.48
N ALA A 171 1.78 -28.52 -25.60
CA ALA A 171 0.65 -27.61 -25.75
C ALA A 171 -0.45 -27.88 -24.69
N ASN A 172 -0.77 -29.15 -24.45
CA ASN A 172 -1.73 -29.53 -23.41
C ASN A 172 -1.24 -29.16 -21.99
N ALA A 173 0.05 -29.33 -21.68
CA ALA A 173 0.62 -29.00 -20.38
C ALA A 173 0.54 -27.50 -20.05
N PHE A 174 0.64 -26.64 -21.06
CA PHE A 174 0.60 -25.17 -20.91
C PHE A 174 -0.75 -24.53 -21.26
N GLY A 175 -1.78 -25.33 -21.57
CA GLY A 175 -3.10 -24.82 -21.95
C GLY A 175 -3.09 -24.03 -23.28
N VAL A 176 -2.21 -24.42 -24.20
CA VAL A 176 -2.03 -23.84 -25.53
C VAL A 176 -2.81 -24.67 -26.55
N SER A 177 -3.45 -24.01 -27.52
CA SER A 177 -4.19 -24.70 -28.59
C SER A 177 -3.24 -25.36 -29.59
N TYR A 178 -3.49 -26.63 -29.90
CA TYR A 178 -2.78 -27.37 -30.94
C TYR A 178 -3.79 -27.95 -31.93
N GLN A 179 -3.82 -27.42 -33.16
CA GLN A 179 -4.76 -27.81 -34.21
C GLN A 179 -4.03 -28.54 -35.34
N ARG A 180 -4.05 -29.88 -35.28
CA ARG A 180 -3.57 -30.76 -36.35
C ARG A 180 -4.68 -31.01 -37.38
N VAL A 181 -4.43 -30.63 -38.62
CA VAL A 181 -5.42 -30.61 -39.72
C VAL A 181 -4.81 -31.18 -41.00
N ASP A 182 -5.59 -31.71 -41.94
CA ASP A 182 -5.09 -32.01 -43.29
C ASP A 182 -5.52 -30.90 -44.24
N LEU A 183 -4.70 -30.56 -45.25
CA LEU A 183 -5.02 -29.46 -46.15
C LEU A 183 -5.87 -29.96 -47.33
N ASP A 184 -7.06 -29.37 -47.50
CA ASP A 184 -7.96 -29.70 -48.59
C ASP A 184 -7.73 -28.82 -49.83
N PRO A 185 -8.05 -29.27 -51.05
CA PRO A 185 -8.15 -28.38 -52.21
C PRO A 185 -9.16 -27.25 -51.95
N ALA A 186 -8.76 -26.01 -52.27
CA ALA A 186 -9.60 -24.84 -52.08
C ALA A 186 -10.84 -24.89 -53.00
N ALA A 187 -12.03 -24.76 -52.40
CA ALA A 187 -13.31 -24.79 -53.12
C ALA A 187 -14.29 -23.74 -52.59
N GLY A 188 -15.07 -23.13 -53.49
CA GLY A 188 -16.11 -22.15 -53.15
C GLY A 188 -15.59 -20.74 -52.83
N TRP A 189 -14.31 -20.45 -53.09
CA TRP A 189 -13.71 -19.14 -52.85
C TRP A 189 -14.06 -18.13 -53.94
N THR A 190 -14.31 -16.88 -53.55
CA THR A 190 -14.50 -15.74 -54.45
C THR A 190 -13.54 -14.61 -54.08
N ASN A 191 -13.17 -13.75 -55.04
CA ASN A 191 -12.30 -12.58 -54.81
C ASN A 191 -10.94 -12.90 -54.14
N VAL A 192 -10.38 -14.07 -54.45
CA VAL A 192 -9.04 -14.49 -53.99
C VAL A 192 -8.00 -14.31 -55.10
N PRO A 193 -6.71 -14.12 -54.75
CA PRO A 193 -5.62 -14.11 -55.72
C PRO A 193 -5.58 -15.40 -56.54
N ALA A 194 -5.19 -15.30 -57.81
CA ALA A 194 -5.00 -16.47 -58.65
C ALA A 194 -3.78 -17.28 -58.17
N SER A 195 -3.98 -18.56 -57.89
CA SER A 195 -2.92 -19.49 -57.55
C SER A 195 -2.33 -20.15 -58.80
N ARG A 196 -1.00 -20.29 -58.87
CA ARG A 196 -0.27 -20.94 -59.97
C ARG A 196 -0.21 -22.46 -59.84
N SER A 197 -0.52 -22.96 -58.65
CA SER A 197 -0.74 -24.37 -58.32
C SER A 197 -2.15 -24.54 -57.71
N PRO A 198 -2.75 -25.75 -57.67
CA PRO A 198 -4.03 -25.95 -56.98
C PRO A 198 -3.97 -25.38 -55.56
N ALA A 199 -4.79 -24.36 -55.29
CA ALA A 199 -4.82 -23.73 -53.98
C ALA A 199 -5.36 -24.71 -52.93
N LEU A 200 -4.92 -24.55 -51.69
CA LEU A 200 -5.35 -25.34 -50.54
C LEU A 200 -6.18 -24.50 -49.59
N GLN A 201 -6.94 -25.13 -48.71
CA GLN A 201 -7.74 -24.49 -47.69
C GLN A 201 -7.71 -25.27 -46.38
N GLU A 202 -8.05 -24.57 -45.30
CA GLU A 202 -8.37 -25.15 -44.00
C GLU A 202 -9.13 -24.10 -43.16
N GLN A 203 -9.56 -24.44 -41.94
CA GLN A 203 -10.18 -23.46 -41.02
C GLN A 203 -9.42 -23.37 -39.69
N LEU A 204 -8.99 -22.16 -39.34
CA LEU A 204 -8.44 -21.84 -38.02
C LEU A 204 -9.56 -21.61 -37.01
N LYS A 205 -9.48 -22.25 -35.85
CA LYS A 205 -10.31 -21.95 -34.68
C LYS A 205 -9.51 -21.18 -33.62
N VAL A 206 -10.03 -20.05 -33.15
CA VAL A 206 -9.52 -19.33 -31.98
C VAL A 206 -10.56 -19.47 -30.87
N THR A 207 -10.23 -20.23 -29.81
CA THR A 207 -11.18 -20.58 -28.74
C THR A 207 -11.22 -19.49 -27.69
N ASN A 208 -12.40 -19.12 -27.21
CA ASN A 208 -12.52 -18.16 -26.13
C ASN A 208 -11.89 -18.67 -24.81
N THR A 209 -11.60 -17.75 -23.89
CA THR A 209 -11.26 -18.08 -22.50
C THR A 209 -12.53 -18.02 -21.64
N ALA A 210 -12.68 -18.95 -20.69
CA ALA A 210 -13.92 -19.14 -19.95
C ALA A 210 -14.33 -17.99 -18.99
N PHE A 211 -13.56 -16.89 -18.89
CA PHE A 211 -13.76 -15.88 -17.83
C PHE A 211 -13.66 -14.42 -18.32
N PRO A 212 -14.80 -13.72 -18.49
CA PRO A 212 -16.15 -14.26 -18.68
C PRO A 212 -16.30 -14.79 -20.11
N ALA A 213 -16.70 -16.06 -20.27
CA ALA A 213 -16.94 -16.70 -21.58
C ALA A 213 -17.93 -15.94 -22.48
N ALA A 214 -18.76 -15.06 -21.90
CA ALA A 214 -19.70 -14.23 -22.63
C ALA A 214 -19.01 -13.10 -23.43
N ASP A 215 -17.86 -12.60 -22.96
CA ASP A 215 -17.20 -11.42 -23.53
C ASP A 215 -16.50 -11.71 -24.86
N ASN A 216 -16.31 -12.97 -25.21
CA ASN A 216 -15.83 -13.40 -26.51
C ASN A 216 -16.38 -14.78 -26.89
N VAL A 217 -16.72 -15.00 -28.16
CA VAL A 217 -17.13 -16.31 -28.69
C VAL A 217 -15.96 -16.99 -29.41
N ASP A 218 -16.05 -18.31 -29.60
CA ASP A 218 -15.15 -19.01 -30.52
C ASP A 218 -15.18 -18.35 -31.91
N ARG A 219 -14.01 -18.13 -32.48
CA ARG A 219 -13.86 -17.48 -33.79
C ARG A 219 -13.29 -18.46 -34.80
N PHE A 220 -13.79 -18.40 -36.02
CA PHE A 220 -13.39 -19.26 -37.13
C PHE A 220 -12.91 -18.41 -38.29
N TYR A 221 -11.79 -18.81 -38.89
CA TYR A 221 -11.21 -18.15 -40.05
C TYR A 221 -10.91 -19.18 -41.14
N ASP A 222 -11.49 -18.98 -42.32
CA ASP A 222 -11.16 -19.75 -43.50
C ASP A 222 -9.78 -19.32 -44.02
N LEU A 223 -8.93 -20.30 -44.31
CA LEU A 223 -7.58 -20.11 -44.83
C LEU A 223 -7.55 -20.45 -46.32
N TYR A 224 -6.99 -19.57 -47.15
CA TYR A 224 -6.73 -19.82 -48.57
C TYR A 224 -5.22 -19.79 -48.82
N ILE A 225 -4.63 -20.97 -49.02
CA ILE A 225 -3.19 -21.15 -49.18
C ILE A 225 -2.89 -21.26 -50.68
N TYR A 226 -2.05 -20.36 -51.20
CA TYR A 226 -1.86 -20.20 -52.64
C TYR A 226 -0.41 -19.98 -53.04
N ASP A 227 -0.15 -20.25 -54.32
CA ASP A 227 1.16 -20.15 -54.96
C ASP A 227 1.17 -18.93 -55.89
N THR A 228 2.04 -17.97 -55.60
CA THR A 228 2.20 -16.76 -56.41
C THR A 228 3.18 -16.93 -57.57
N THR A 229 3.97 -18.00 -57.58
CA THR A 229 5.09 -18.19 -58.50
C THR A 229 4.71 -19.06 -59.70
N ASN A 230 5.08 -18.64 -60.90
CA ASN A 230 4.74 -19.35 -62.14
C ASN A 230 5.96 -20.10 -62.68
N ASP A 231 6.44 -21.11 -61.96
CA ASP A 231 7.63 -21.90 -62.30
C ASP A 231 7.34 -23.38 -62.59
N GLY A 232 6.06 -23.78 -62.59
CA GLY A 232 5.62 -25.15 -62.86
C GLY A 232 5.83 -26.12 -61.70
N ARG A 233 6.20 -25.63 -60.51
CA ARG A 233 6.31 -26.42 -59.27
C ARG A 233 5.22 -25.97 -58.30
N ALA A 234 4.69 -26.90 -57.52
CA ALA A 234 3.85 -26.52 -56.38
C ALA A 234 4.72 -25.78 -55.38
N ASN A 235 4.48 -24.48 -55.19
CA ASN A 235 5.22 -23.60 -54.29
C ASN A 235 4.25 -22.72 -53.49
N HIS A 236 3.32 -23.31 -52.74
CA HIS A 236 2.47 -22.54 -51.84
C HIS A 236 3.34 -21.67 -50.92
N ASN A 237 3.21 -20.36 -51.04
CA ASN A 237 4.07 -19.40 -50.39
C ASN A 237 3.31 -18.25 -49.74
N ARG A 238 1.97 -18.29 -49.81
CA ARG A 238 1.08 -17.30 -49.20
C ARG A 238 -0.13 -17.97 -48.56
N VAL A 239 -0.66 -17.36 -47.51
CA VAL A 239 -1.96 -17.69 -46.92
C VAL A 239 -2.81 -16.44 -46.72
N LEU A 240 -4.04 -16.49 -47.21
CA LEU A 240 -5.10 -15.54 -46.93
C LEU A 240 -5.88 -16.02 -45.70
N VAL A 241 -6.11 -15.14 -44.73
CA VAL A 241 -6.96 -15.42 -43.56
C VAL A 241 -8.24 -14.60 -43.69
N VAL A 242 -9.39 -15.27 -43.73
CA VAL A 242 -10.71 -14.64 -43.94
C VAL A 242 -11.67 -15.08 -42.84
N PRO A 243 -12.39 -14.17 -42.15
CA PRO A 243 -13.41 -14.57 -41.18
C PRO A 243 -14.44 -15.52 -41.81
N ALA A 244 -14.74 -16.65 -41.17
CA ALA A 244 -15.60 -17.69 -41.76
C ALA A 244 -17.02 -17.20 -42.08
N ASN A 245 -17.52 -16.22 -41.32
CA ASN A 245 -18.82 -15.57 -41.57
C ASN A 245 -18.84 -14.71 -42.86
N ALA A 246 -17.70 -14.46 -43.49
CA ALA A 246 -17.62 -13.80 -44.81
C ALA A 246 -17.82 -14.78 -45.98
N GLY A 247 -18.04 -16.08 -45.71
CA GLY A 247 -18.40 -17.07 -46.71
C GLY A 247 -17.34 -17.26 -47.79
N LYS A 248 -16.06 -17.41 -47.41
CA LYS A 248 -14.92 -17.60 -48.32
C LYS A 248 -14.76 -16.49 -49.39
N ASN A 249 -15.14 -15.26 -49.04
CA ASN A 249 -14.91 -14.08 -49.88
C ASN A 249 -13.57 -13.40 -49.53
N GLY A 250 -12.55 -13.58 -50.37
CA GLY A 250 -11.21 -13.04 -50.19
C GLY A 250 -11.12 -11.50 -50.12
N ALA A 251 -12.17 -10.79 -50.54
CA ALA A 251 -12.27 -9.34 -50.35
C ALA A 251 -12.36 -8.95 -48.86
N ALA A 252 -12.87 -9.85 -48.00
CA ALA A 252 -13.02 -9.66 -46.56
C ALA A 252 -11.81 -10.15 -45.73
N LYS A 253 -10.66 -10.40 -46.37
CA LYS A 253 -9.46 -10.87 -45.69
C LYS A 253 -9.04 -9.96 -44.54
N VAL A 254 -8.58 -10.57 -43.46
CA VAL A 254 -7.97 -9.89 -42.31
C VAL A 254 -6.45 -10.04 -42.30
N ALA A 255 -5.89 -11.02 -43.02
CA ALA A 255 -4.45 -11.14 -43.23
C ALA A 255 -4.12 -11.76 -44.60
N ASP A 256 -2.96 -11.39 -45.14
CA ASP A 256 -2.30 -12.01 -46.29
C ASP A 256 -0.81 -12.10 -45.96
N LEU A 257 -0.32 -13.33 -45.80
CA LEU A 257 0.95 -13.66 -45.12
C LEU A 257 1.84 -14.51 -46.04
N ALA A 258 3.11 -14.14 -46.18
CA ALA A 258 4.17 -15.07 -46.55
C ALA A 258 4.77 -15.73 -45.28
N ALA A 259 5.60 -16.77 -45.46
CA ALA A 259 6.33 -17.37 -44.34
C ALA A 259 7.22 -16.31 -43.64
N GLY A 260 7.17 -16.27 -42.31
CA GLY A 260 7.79 -15.26 -41.45
C GLY A 260 6.92 -14.03 -41.16
N ASP A 261 5.89 -13.75 -41.97
CA ASP A 261 5.08 -12.54 -41.79
C ASP A 261 4.23 -12.61 -40.52
N TRP A 262 4.06 -11.46 -39.88
CA TRP A 262 3.08 -11.20 -38.83
C TRP A 262 1.97 -10.24 -39.31
N ARG A 263 0.74 -10.46 -38.86
CA ARG A 263 -0.38 -9.50 -39.05
C ARG A 263 -1.20 -9.38 -37.78
N ASP A 264 -1.57 -8.14 -37.43
CA ASP A 264 -2.55 -7.83 -36.41
C ASP A 264 -3.97 -8.01 -36.98
N VAL A 265 -4.86 -8.64 -36.23
CA VAL A 265 -6.24 -8.93 -36.59
C VAL A 265 -7.15 -8.37 -35.52
N LYS A 266 -7.97 -7.38 -35.89
CA LYS A 266 -8.97 -6.77 -35.01
C LYS A 266 -10.27 -7.57 -34.97
N VAL A 267 -10.89 -7.60 -33.80
CA VAL A 267 -12.14 -8.30 -33.54
C VAL A 267 -13.06 -7.45 -32.66
N THR A 268 -14.37 -7.64 -32.80
CA THR A 268 -15.37 -7.01 -31.91
C THR A 268 -15.80 -8.00 -30.84
N LEU A 269 -15.65 -7.63 -29.57
CA LEU A 269 -16.06 -8.42 -28.39
C LEU A 269 -17.59 -8.56 -28.30
N THR A 270 -18.03 -9.52 -27.48
CA THR A 270 -19.44 -9.87 -27.25
C THR A 270 -19.81 -9.69 -25.77
N GLY A 271 -20.99 -10.14 -25.35
CA GLY A 271 -21.36 -10.20 -23.93
C GLY A 271 -21.40 -8.84 -23.23
N GLY A 272 -20.80 -8.74 -22.04
CA GLY A 272 -20.76 -7.50 -21.26
C GLY A 272 -19.88 -6.41 -21.90
N ARG A 273 -19.09 -6.79 -22.91
CA ARG A 273 -18.22 -5.90 -23.68
C ARG A 273 -18.64 -5.78 -25.15
N ALA A 274 -19.89 -6.10 -25.46
CA ALA A 274 -20.40 -6.04 -26.83
C ALA A 274 -20.09 -4.69 -27.50
N GLY A 275 -19.49 -4.74 -28.70
CA GLY A 275 -19.11 -3.55 -29.48
C GLY A 275 -17.71 -3.01 -29.19
N GLN A 276 -17.02 -3.48 -28.15
CA GLN A 276 -15.63 -3.09 -27.87
C GLN A 276 -14.64 -3.82 -28.79
N THR A 277 -13.59 -3.15 -29.27
CA THR A 277 -12.54 -3.78 -30.10
C THR A 277 -11.48 -4.52 -29.28
N ALA A 278 -11.05 -5.68 -29.71
CA ALA A 278 -9.81 -6.33 -29.26
C ALA A 278 -9.01 -6.75 -30.48
N GLY A 279 -7.84 -7.36 -30.30
CA GLY A 279 -7.11 -7.93 -31.42
C GLY A 279 -6.13 -9.01 -31.01
N PHE A 280 -5.51 -9.63 -31.99
CA PHE A 280 -4.48 -10.65 -31.81
C PHE A 280 -3.59 -10.69 -33.03
N TYR A 281 -2.42 -11.30 -32.91
CA TYR A 281 -1.51 -11.49 -34.01
C TYR A 281 -1.59 -12.90 -34.58
N VAL A 282 -1.42 -13.01 -35.90
CA VAL A 282 -1.14 -14.26 -36.60
C VAL A 282 0.24 -14.22 -37.23
N LYS A 283 1.00 -15.32 -37.14
CA LYS A 283 2.28 -15.52 -37.83
C LYS A 283 2.24 -16.78 -38.69
N ALA A 284 2.52 -16.64 -39.99
CA ALA A 284 2.78 -17.81 -40.81
C ALA A 284 4.22 -18.27 -40.58
N ILE A 285 4.43 -19.28 -39.73
CA ILE A 285 5.77 -19.78 -39.40
C ILE A 285 6.37 -20.53 -40.59
N GLU A 286 5.58 -21.39 -41.24
CA GLU A 286 6.03 -22.20 -42.37
C GLU A 286 4.92 -22.26 -43.42
N ILE A 287 5.26 -21.99 -44.68
CA ILE A 287 4.40 -22.24 -45.83
C ILE A 287 5.27 -22.90 -46.90
N SER A 288 4.97 -24.15 -47.19
CA SER A 288 5.63 -24.94 -48.22
C SER A 288 4.62 -25.94 -48.83
N PRO A 289 4.98 -26.64 -49.90
CA PRO A 289 4.05 -27.55 -50.60
C PRO A 289 3.54 -28.71 -49.75
N ALA A 290 4.30 -29.11 -48.72
CA ALA A 290 3.97 -30.23 -47.85
C ALA A 290 3.73 -29.84 -46.38
N ARG A 291 4.16 -28.64 -45.97
CA ARG A 291 4.14 -28.19 -44.57
C ARG A 291 3.59 -26.78 -44.45
N PHE A 292 2.67 -26.62 -43.52
CA PHE A 292 2.01 -25.38 -43.18
C PHE A 292 1.95 -25.25 -41.66
N ARG A 293 2.36 -24.08 -41.14
CA ARG A 293 2.29 -23.72 -39.71
C ARG A 293 1.87 -22.27 -39.55
N LEU A 294 0.77 -22.07 -38.82
CA LEU A 294 0.23 -20.76 -38.51
C LEU A 294 0.07 -20.61 -36.99
N TYR A 295 0.82 -19.69 -36.40
CA TYR A 295 0.71 -19.32 -34.98
C TYR A 295 -0.29 -18.18 -34.81
N PHE A 296 -0.99 -18.17 -33.68
CA PHE A 296 -1.86 -17.07 -33.27
C PHE A 296 -1.69 -16.76 -31.77
N SER A 297 -1.57 -15.48 -31.44
CA SER A 297 -1.55 -15.01 -30.05
C SER A 297 -2.96 -15.00 -29.46
N SER A 298 -3.07 -14.78 -28.15
CA SER A 298 -4.36 -14.53 -27.51
C SER A 298 -4.98 -13.23 -28.01
N ILE A 299 -6.31 -13.21 -28.12
CA ILE A 299 -7.11 -11.99 -28.27
C ILE A 299 -6.93 -11.17 -27.01
N ALA A 300 -6.39 -9.97 -27.16
CA ALA A 300 -6.02 -9.09 -26.07
C ALA A 300 -6.55 -7.67 -26.30
N ARG A 301 -6.73 -6.95 -25.19
CA ARG A 301 -7.06 -5.51 -25.17
C ARG A 301 -6.31 -4.85 -24.02
N ALA A 302 -5.65 -3.71 -24.29
CA ALA A 302 -5.01 -2.90 -23.26
C ALA A 302 -6.03 -2.40 -22.22
N ASN A 303 -5.66 -2.41 -20.95
CA ASN A 303 -6.48 -1.85 -19.87
C ASN A 303 -6.17 -0.36 -19.75
N ALA A 304 -7.00 0.50 -20.34
CA ALA A 304 -6.77 1.94 -20.34
C ALA A 304 -7.91 2.75 -19.70
N THR A 305 -7.57 3.91 -19.13
CA THR A 305 -8.49 4.90 -18.56
C THR A 305 -7.97 6.32 -18.77
N TYR A 306 -8.88 7.30 -18.93
CA TYR A 306 -8.57 8.73 -18.85
C TYR A 306 -9.71 9.44 -18.12
N ASN A 307 -9.61 9.46 -16.78
CA ASN A 307 -10.77 9.75 -15.93
C ASN A 307 -11.17 11.23 -15.92
N ALA A 308 -10.25 12.15 -16.23
CA ALA A 308 -10.57 13.58 -16.40
C ALA A 308 -11.60 13.85 -17.52
N LEU A 309 -11.76 12.93 -18.48
CA LEU A 309 -12.77 13.03 -19.55
C LEU A 309 -14.15 12.46 -19.14
N GLY A 310 -14.31 12.02 -17.89
CA GLY A 310 -15.48 11.30 -17.41
C GLY A 310 -15.59 9.88 -17.98
N ALA A 311 -16.59 9.12 -17.50
CA ALA A 311 -16.71 7.70 -17.84
C ALA A 311 -16.83 7.43 -19.35
N ALA A 312 -17.61 8.23 -20.09
CA ALA A 312 -17.78 8.08 -21.53
C ALA A 312 -16.50 8.41 -22.31
N GLY A 313 -15.79 9.49 -21.92
CA GLY A 313 -14.51 9.86 -22.54
C GLY A 313 -13.41 8.85 -22.25
N SER A 314 -13.35 8.33 -21.02
CA SER A 314 -12.43 7.25 -20.62
C SER A 314 -12.67 5.96 -21.41
N ALA A 315 -13.94 5.59 -21.63
CA ALA A 315 -14.31 4.45 -22.47
C ALA A 315 -13.94 4.67 -23.95
N ALA A 316 -14.17 5.87 -24.48
CA ALA A 316 -13.78 6.23 -25.85
C ALA A 316 -12.25 6.20 -26.04
N PHE A 317 -11.49 6.70 -25.06
CA PHE A 317 -10.03 6.62 -25.05
C PHE A 317 -9.55 5.17 -25.17
N ALA A 318 -10.04 4.28 -24.31
CA ALA A 318 -9.68 2.86 -24.37
C ALA A 318 -10.09 2.19 -25.70
N GLU A 319 -11.22 2.59 -26.28
CA GLU A 319 -11.68 2.09 -27.57
C GLU A 319 -10.80 2.57 -28.74
N THR A 320 -10.39 3.84 -28.74
CA THR A 320 -9.46 4.37 -29.73
C THR A 320 -8.15 3.61 -29.69
N LEU A 321 -7.60 3.34 -28.49
CA LEU A 321 -6.37 2.58 -28.35
C LEU A 321 -6.48 1.17 -28.97
N ALA A 322 -7.59 0.49 -28.70
CA ALA A 322 -7.79 -0.88 -29.17
C ALA A 322 -8.08 -0.97 -30.68
N SER A 323 -8.80 0.01 -31.24
CA SER A 323 -9.32 -0.03 -32.61
C SER A 323 -8.39 0.59 -33.65
N GLN A 324 -7.62 1.63 -33.30
CA GLN A 324 -6.85 2.40 -34.28
C GLN A 324 -5.36 2.05 -34.30
N PHE A 325 -4.83 1.51 -33.22
CA PHE A 325 -3.39 1.21 -33.05
C PHE A 325 -3.13 -0.29 -32.97
N PRO A 326 -1.87 -0.74 -33.10
CA PRO A 326 -1.51 -2.15 -32.97
C PRO A 326 -2.03 -2.75 -31.65
N THR A 327 -2.39 -4.02 -31.71
CA THR A 327 -2.82 -4.76 -30.51
C THR A 327 -1.69 -4.82 -29.48
N SER A 328 -2.00 -4.46 -28.22
CA SER A 328 -1.08 -4.64 -27.10
C SER A 328 -0.76 -6.13 -26.90
N THR A 329 0.52 -6.46 -26.96
CA THR A 329 1.08 -7.80 -26.79
C THR A 329 2.42 -7.69 -26.06
N ALA A 330 2.97 -8.81 -25.60
CA ALA A 330 4.36 -8.92 -25.15
C ALA A 330 4.82 -10.38 -25.30
N ALA A 331 5.97 -10.73 -24.74
CA ALA A 331 6.48 -12.08 -24.84
C ALA A 331 5.57 -13.05 -24.07
N ASP A 332 5.48 -14.28 -24.56
CA ASP A 332 4.62 -15.31 -23.98
C ASP A 332 5.42 -16.60 -23.91
N PHE A 333 5.85 -16.95 -22.70
CA PHE A 333 6.73 -18.09 -22.48
C PHE A 333 6.01 -19.41 -22.80
N ALA A 334 4.69 -19.48 -22.63
CA ALA A 334 3.98 -20.76 -22.71
C ALA A 334 4.01 -21.39 -24.13
N PRO A 335 3.81 -20.65 -25.24
CA PRO A 335 4.09 -21.19 -26.57
C PRO A 335 5.53 -21.69 -26.77
N LEU A 336 6.52 -21.01 -26.18
CA LEU A 336 7.93 -21.39 -26.29
C LEU A 336 8.21 -22.68 -25.52
N GLU A 337 7.83 -22.73 -24.24
CA GLU A 337 8.00 -23.91 -23.38
C GLU A 337 7.14 -25.11 -23.83
N ALA A 338 5.98 -24.86 -24.45
CA ALA A 338 5.20 -25.90 -25.12
C ALA A 338 5.89 -26.45 -26.39
N GLY A 339 6.97 -25.82 -26.85
CA GLY A 339 7.72 -26.18 -28.05
C GLY A 339 7.00 -25.87 -29.36
N ILE A 340 5.89 -25.11 -29.34
CA ILE A 340 5.07 -24.84 -30.53
C ILE A 340 5.59 -23.65 -31.35
N VAL A 341 6.39 -22.76 -30.74
CA VAL A 341 7.14 -21.69 -31.40
C VAL A 341 8.62 -21.81 -31.05
N ASP A 342 9.48 -21.24 -31.89
CA ASP A 342 10.93 -21.18 -31.63
C ASP A 342 11.32 -19.91 -30.85
N GLU A 343 12.56 -19.87 -30.37
CA GLU A 343 13.12 -18.71 -29.64
C GLU A 343 13.01 -17.41 -30.45
N ASN A 344 13.20 -17.46 -31.78
CA ASN A 344 13.06 -16.28 -32.64
C ASN A 344 11.63 -15.74 -32.63
N THR A 345 10.63 -16.60 -32.79
CA THR A 345 9.22 -16.20 -32.77
C THR A 345 8.82 -15.63 -31.41
N TYR A 346 9.32 -16.20 -30.32
CA TYR A 346 9.13 -15.66 -28.97
C TYR A 346 9.70 -14.24 -28.85
N VAL A 347 10.96 -14.04 -29.30
CA VAL A 347 11.62 -12.73 -29.26
C VAL A 347 10.92 -11.71 -30.16
N GLU A 348 10.55 -12.09 -31.38
CA GLU A 348 9.80 -11.24 -32.30
C GLU A 348 8.46 -10.79 -31.70
N GLN A 349 7.76 -11.67 -30.97
CA GLN A 349 6.51 -11.29 -30.29
C GLN A 349 6.77 -10.36 -29.11
N GLY A 350 7.81 -10.61 -28.30
CA GLY A 350 8.20 -9.73 -27.20
C GLY A 350 8.45 -8.32 -27.68
N LEU A 351 9.27 -8.17 -28.73
CA LEU A 351 9.61 -6.86 -29.31
C LEU A 351 8.44 -6.17 -30.03
N LYS A 352 7.29 -6.84 -30.22
CA LYS A 352 6.05 -6.18 -30.69
C LYS A 352 5.37 -5.35 -29.61
N TRP A 353 5.79 -5.48 -28.35
CA TRP A 353 5.28 -4.63 -27.28
C TRP A 353 5.40 -3.15 -27.64
N LYS A 354 6.56 -2.72 -28.17
CA LYS A 354 6.77 -1.32 -28.54
C LYS A 354 5.88 -0.82 -29.68
N ASP A 355 5.45 -1.69 -30.60
CA ASP A 355 4.58 -1.31 -31.74
C ASP A 355 3.29 -0.64 -31.24
N ALA A 356 2.67 -1.21 -30.20
CA ALA A 356 1.47 -0.67 -29.59
C ALA A 356 1.77 0.52 -28.67
N HIS A 357 2.73 0.37 -27.75
CA HIS A 357 2.97 1.36 -26.70
C HIS A 357 3.57 2.67 -27.22
N PHE A 358 4.40 2.63 -28.26
CA PHE A 358 4.91 3.85 -28.89
C PHE A 358 3.78 4.59 -29.62
N ALA A 359 2.88 3.86 -30.28
CA ALA A 359 1.70 4.46 -30.89
C ALA A 359 0.76 5.07 -29.84
N TYR A 360 0.59 4.43 -28.69
CA TYR A 360 -0.20 4.98 -27.57
C TYR A 360 0.42 6.27 -27.02
N LEU A 361 1.74 6.28 -26.80
CA LEU A 361 2.46 7.48 -26.36
C LEU A 361 2.29 8.62 -27.37
N HIS A 362 2.50 8.38 -28.67
CA HIS A 362 2.27 9.39 -29.71
C HIS A 362 0.81 9.88 -29.75
N TYR A 363 -0.17 8.99 -29.56
CA TYR A 363 -1.56 9.41 -29.49
C TYR A 363 -1.84 10.31 -28.28
N ILE A 364 -1.34 9.95 -27.10
CA ILE A 364 -1.53 10.72 -25.87
C ILE A 364 -0.87 12.10 -25.97
N PHE A 365 0.40 12.16 -26.42
CA PHE A 365 1.15 13.41 -26.45
C PHE A 365 0.80 14.26 -27.69
N ASP A 366 0.81 13.67 -28.90
CA ASP A 366 0.68 14.44 -30.13
C ASP A 366 -0.78 14.64 -30.56
N THR A 367 -1.65 13.65 -30.35
CA THR A 367 -3.06 13.74 -30.79
C THR A 367 -3.98 14.34 -29.73
N LEU A 368 -3.88 13.85 -28.49
CA LEU A 368 -4.66 14.38 -27.37
C LEU A 368 -4.06 15.67 -26.81
N GLY A 369 -2.80 15.98 -27.12
CA GLY A 369 -2.11 17.19 -26.64
C GLY A 369 -1.89 17.18 -25.13
N VAL A 370 -1.73 16.01 -24.51
CA VAL A 370 -1.46 15.92 -23.08
C VAL A 370 -0.01 16.30 -22.81
N GLU A 371 0.19 17.34 -22.01
CA GLU A 371 1.51 17.80 -21.56
C GLU A 371 1.69 17.47 -20.07
N PRO A 372 2.08 16.23 -19.71
CA PRO A 372 2.22 15.84 -18.31
C PRO A 372 3.45 16.47 -17.67
N ASP A 373 3.40 16.70 -16.36
CA ASP A 373 4.52 17.14 -15.53
C ASP A 373 5.29 15.93 -14.98
N LEU A 374 4.61 14.79 -14.80
CA LEU A 374 5.20 13.51 -14.44
C LEU A 374 4.74 12.41 -15.41
N LEU A 375 5.70 11.78 -16.09
CA LEU A 375 5.48 10.57 -16.89
C LEU A 375 5.99 9.36 -16.11
N LEU A 376 5.11 8.41 -15.82
CA LEU A 376 5.47 7.07 -15.37
C LEU A 376 5.47 6.14 -16.57
N LEU A 377 6.61 5.51 -16.85
CA LEU A 377 6.79 4.69 -18.05
C LEU A 377 7.46 3.36 -17.70
N GLY A 378 6.77 2.26 -17.99
CA GLY A 378 7.27 0.91 -17.80
C GLY A 378 7.67 0.20 -19.09
N ASN A 379 8.54 -0.81 -18.97
CA ASN A 379 8.86 -1.77 -20.03
C ASN A 379 9.07 -3.17 -19.43
N PRO A 380 8.33 -4.21 -19.85
CA PRO A 380 8.42 -5.56 -19.27
C PRO A 380 9.45 -6.49 -19.94
N VAL A 381 9.98 -6.12 -21.10
CA VAL A 381 10.62 -7.09 -22.02
C VAL A 381 11.97 -7.60 -21.49
N THR A 382 12.67 -6.81 -20.67
CA THR A 382 13.94 -7.20 -20.04
C THR A 382 13.78 -8.36 -19.06
N ASP A 383 12.67 -8.39 -18.31
CA ASP A 383 12.30 -9.48 -17.40
C ASP A 383 11.94 -10.74 -18.21
N GLU A 384 11.01 -10.57 -19.16
CA GLU A 384 10.50 -11.66 -20.00
C GLU A 384 11.65 -12.44 -20.68
N PHE A 385 12.61 -11.74 -21.26
CA PHE A 385 13.74 -12.39 -21.95
C PHE A 385 14.77 -12.96 -20.98
N SER A 386 14.97 -12.32 -19.83
CA SER A 386 15.88 -12.84 -18.80
C SER A 386 15.36 -14.15 -18.24
N HIS A 387 14.05 -14.26 -18.02
CA HIS A 387 13.39 -15.50 -17.64
C HIS A 387 13.68 -16.66 -18.59
N GLN A 388 13.75 -16.43 -19.90
CA GLN A 388 13.88 -17.51 -20.88
C GLN A 388 15.31 -17.80 -21.32
N PHE A 389 16.27 -16.90 -21.08
CA PHE A 389 17.62 -17.04 -21.66
C PHE A 389 18.79 -16.95 -20.68
N LEU A 390 18.64 -16.36 -19.49
CA LEU A 390 19.78 -15.98 -18.62
C LEU A 390 20.71 -17.15 -18.28
N GLY A 391 20.16 -18.28 -17.82
CA GLY A 391 20.88 -19.50 -17.48
C GLY A 391 21.52 -20.19 -18.70
N LEU A 392 20.93 -20.07 -19.89
CA LEU A 392 21.43 -20.75 -21.11
C LEU A 392 22.76 -20.20 -21.62
N TYR A 393 23.19 -19.01 -21.16
CA TYR A 393 24.52 -18.48 -21.43
C TYR A 393 25.35 -18.26 -20.15
N THR A 394 24.91 -18.82 -19.01
CA THR A 394 25.66 -18.81 -17.75
C THR A 394 26.39 -20.15 -17.57
N PRO A 395 27.73 -20.18 -17.51
CA PRO A 395 28.49 -21.43 -17.57
C PRO A 395 28.49 -22.23 -16.25
N THR A 396 28.27 -21.59 -15.11
CA THR A 396 28.43 -22.18 -13.78
C THR A 396 27.39 -21.65 -12.79
N ASP A 397 27.11 -22.41 -11.74
CA ASP A 397 26.36 -21.91 -10.59
C ASP A 397 27.24 -21.11 -9.61
N MET A 398 26.64 -20.62 -8.52
CA MET A 398 27.31 -19.82 -7.48
C MET A 398 28.40 -20.57 -6.69
N ASP A 399 28.47 -21.89 -6.77
CA ASP A 399 29.52 -22.67 -6.13
C ASP A 399 30.66 -23.01 -7.14
N GLY A 400 30.55 -22.51 -8.37
CA GLY A 400 31.50 -22.77 -9.46
C GLY A 400 31.26 -24.09 -10.20
N ASP A 401 30.18 -24.81 -9.90
CA ASP A 401 29.89 -26.08 -10.56
C ASP A 401 29.31 -25.83 -11.97
N PRO A 402 29.63 -26.69 -12.96
CA PRO A 402 29.15 -26.50 -14.33
C PRO A 402 27.62 -26.50 -14.41
N ASN A 403 27.06 -25.50 -15.09
CA ASN A 403 25.65 -25.50 -15.44
C ASN A 403 25.38 -26.57 -16.53
N PRO A 404 24.60 -27.62 -16.24
CA PRO A 404 24.34 -28.68 -17.20
C PRO A 404 23.47 -28.23 -18.40
N TYR A 405 22.81 -27.08 -18.29
CA TYR A 405 21.96 -26.50 -19.34
C TYR A 405 22.62 -25.32 -20.06
N TYR A 406 23.92 -25.08 -19.81
CA TYR A 406 24.68 -24.08 -20.56
C TYR A 406 24.72 -24.47 -22.04
N ASP A 407 24.10 -23.63 -22.87
CA ASP A 407 23.92 -23.84 -24.30
C ASP A 407 23.15 -25.13 -24.66
N ASP A 408 22.29 -25.64 -23.77
CA ASP A 408 21.47 -26.84 -23.98
C ASP A 408 20.07 -26.62 -23.40
N VAL A 409 19.17 -26.10 -24.23
CA VAL A 409 17.80 -25.73 -23.78
C VAL A 409 16.92 -26.93 -23.44
N ASN A 410 17.22 -28.10 -24.00
CA ASN A 410 16.43 -29.31 -23.78
C ASN A 410 16.99 -30.17 -22.65
N GLY A 411 18.23 -29.92 -22.22
CA GLY A 411 18.93 -30.72 -21.23
C GLY A 411 19.22 -32.14 -21.72
N ASP A 412 19.46 -32.31 -23.02
CA ASP A 412 19.70 -33.62 -23.64
C ASP A 412 21.19 -34.01 -23.72
N GLY A 413 22.08 -33.12 -23.27
CA GLY A 413 23.53 -33.26 -23.29
C GLY A 413 24.19 -32.75 -24.57
N THR A 414 23.41 -32.21 -25.52
CA THR A 414 23.89 -31.69 -26.81
C THR A 414 23.84 -30.17 -26.82
N ARG A 415 24.97 -29.52 -27.11
CA ARG A 415 25.01 -28.06 -27.23
C ARG A 415 24.30 -27.57 -28.50
N ASP A 416 23.45 -26.57 -28.33
CA ASP A 416 22.74 -25.86 -29.38
C ASP A 416 23.66 -24.95 -30.23
N ASN A 417 24.80 -24.53 -29.68
CA ASN A 417 25.73 -23.53 -30.26
C ASN A 417 25.06 -22.17 -30.48
N ARG A 418 24.22 -21.74 -29.52
CA ARG A 418 23.38 -20.54 -29.58
C ARG A 418 23.65 -19.52 -28.48
N VAL A 419 24.67 -19.70 -27.63
CA VAL A 419 25.07 -18.74 -26.58
C VAL A 419 25.04 -17.27 -27.04
N ALA A 420 25.72 -16.95 -28.15
CA ALA A 420 25.79 -15.58 -28.65
C ALA A 420 24.44 -15.04 -29.15
N VAL A 421 23.58 -15.92 -29.65
CA VAL A 421 22.22 -15.58 -30.10
C VAL A 421 21.35 -15.26 -28.88
N ARG A 422 21.41 -16.10 -27.85
CA ARG A 422 20.63 -15.95 -26.60
C ARG A 422 21.05 -14.72 -25.78
N GLU A 423 22.35 -14.46 -25.67
CA GLU A 423 22.83 -13.18 -25.11
C GLU A 423 22.38 -11.99 -25.95
N GLY A 424 22.39 -12.15 -27.29
CA GLY A 424 21.88 -11.16 -28.23
C GLY A 424 20.39 -10.83 -28.04
N TYR A 425 19.56 -11.84 -27.70
CA TYR A 425 18.16 -11.61 -27.35
C TYR A 425 18.03 -10.76 -26.11
N VAL A 426 18.68 -11.13 -24.99
CA VAL A 426 18.66 -10.30 -23.77
C VAL A 426 19.15 -8.88 -24.05
N ARG A 427 20.24 -8.72 -24.81
CA ARG A 427 20.73 -7.40 -25.23
C ARG A 427 19.68 -6.61 -26.04
N SER A 428 18.87 -7.27 -26.87
CA SER A 428 17.82 -6.61 -27.65
C SER A 428 16.67 -6.07 -26.79
N ALA A 429 16.33 -6.76 -25.70
CA ALA A 429 15.36 -6.24 -24.73
C ALA A 429 15.88 -4.97 -24.02
N TYR A 430 17.15 -4.96 -23.63
CA TYR A 430 17.79 -3.78 -23.03
C TYR A 430 17.86 -2.61 -24.03
N ALA A 431 18.10 -2.88 -25.31
CA ALA A 431 18.06 -1.86 -26.36
C ALA A 431 16.64 -1.30 -26.55
N GLU A 432 15.60 -2.15 -26.53
CA GLU A 432 14.21 -1.69 -26.58
C GLU A 432 13.81 -0.85 -25.35
N ALA A 433 14.26 -1.22 -24.16
CA ALA A 433 14.05 -0.42 -22.95
C ALA A 433 14.72 0.97 -23.07
N ASP A 434 15.92 1.04 -23.64
CA ASP A 434 16.60 2.33 -23.93
C ASP A 434 15.83 3.16 -24.96
N GLU A 435 15.34 2.55 -26.05
CA GLU A 435 14.48 3.20 -27.05
C GLU A 435 13.18 3.74 -26.45
N THR A 436 12.57 2.98 -25.53
CA THR A 436 11.33 3.36 -24.83
C THR A 436 11.58 4.57 -23.94
N LEU A 437 12.66 4.56 -23.15
CA LEU A 437 13.07 5.71 -22.35
C LEU A 437 13.38 6.92 -23.22
N ALA A 438 14.08 6.73 -24.34
CA ALA A 438 14.41 7.79 -25.28
C ALA A 438 13.15 8.47 -25.84
N LEU A 439 12.14 7.68 -26.23
CA LEU A 439 10.86 8.20 -26.70
C LEU A 439 10.13 8.97 -25.61
N GLY A 440 10.02 8.42 -24.40
CA GLY A 440 9.37 9.09 -23.27
C GLY A 440 10.01 10.44 -22.96
N ARG A 441 11.34 10.51 -22.90
CA ARG A 441 12.07 11.78 -22.70
C ARG A 441 11.85 12.76 -23.85
N LYS A 442 11.88 12.29 -25.09
CA LYS A 442 11.65 13.13 -26.27
C LYS A 442 10.24 13.74 -26.26
N LEU A 443 9.22 12.96 -25.94
CA LEU A 443 7.82 13.42 -25.89
C LEU A 443 7.55 14.40 -24.74
N MET A 444 8.22 14.22 -23.60
CA MET A 444 8.20 15.21 -22.51
C MET A 444 8.80 16.56 -22.90
N GLY A 445 9.69 16.58 -23.90
CA GLY A 445 10.35 17.78 -24.41
C GLY A 445 11.42 18.34 -23.46
N GLY A 446 12.28 19.21 -24.00
CA GLY A 446 13.39 19.80 -23.24
C GLY A 446 14.45 18.77 -22.81
N ASP A 447 15.00 18.95 -21.60
CA ASP A 447 15.85 17.97 -20.92
C ASP A 447 15.16 17.57 -19.59
N PRO A 448 14.16 16.66 -19.63
CA PRO A 448 13.37 16.36 -18.45
C PRO A 448 14.23 15.66 -17.40
N THR A 449 13.97 15.97 -16.13
CA THR A 449 14.61 15.25 -15.03
C THR A 449 14.15 13.80 -15.07
N THR A 450 15.08 12.87 -15.21
CA THR A 450 14.80 11.47 -15.48
C THR A 450 15.32 10.64 -14.33
N PHE A 451 14.46 9.79 -13.76
CA PHE A 451 14.82 8.68 -12.89
C PHE A 451 14.55 7.39 -13.66
N ALA A 452 15.61 6.69 -14.02
CA ALA A 452 15.57 5.45 -14.77
C ALA A 452 16.02 4.30 -13.86
N SER A 453 15.11 3.37 -13.59
CA SER A 453 15.27 2.35 -12.54
C SER A 453 14.89 0.95 -13.03
N SER A 454 14.99 -0.02 -12.12
CA SER A 454 14.26 -1.29 -12.19
C SER A 454 13.60 -1.59 -10.86
N ASP A 455 12.62 -2.48 -10.86
CA ASP A 455 11.89 -3.00 -9.72
C ASP A 455 12.58 -4.21 -9.04
N HIS A 456 13.44 -4.93 -9.77
CA HIS A 456 14.35 -5.95 -9.21
C HIS A 456 15.50 -6.31 -10.16
N GLY A 457 16.49 -7.03 -9.64
CA GLY A 457 17.52 -7.70 -10.45
C GLY A 457 17.15 -9.16 -10.79
N PHE A 458 18.15 -9.94 -11.22
CA PHE A 458 17.98 -11.31 -11.72
C PHE A 458 19.14 -12.23 -11.34
N ALA A 459 18.82 -13.50 -11.12
CA ALA A 459 19.77 -14.61 -11.01
C ALA A 459 19.48 -15.71 -12.06
N PRO A 460 20.50 -16.37 -12.63
CA PRO A 460 20.33 -17.58 -13.43
C PRO A 460 19.81 -18.74 -12.58
N GLN A 461 18.97 -19.58 -13.17
CA GLN A 461 18.45 -20.77 -12.51
C GLN A 461 18.06 -21.85 -13.52
N TRP A 462 17.85 -23.07 -13.07
CA TRP A 462 17.41 -24.19 -13.94
C TRP A 462 16.73 -25.34 -13.17
N TYR A 463 16.42 -25.15 -11.88
CA TYR A 463 15.68 -26.11 -11.07
C TYR A 463 14.44 -25.49 -10.44
N ALA A 464 13.31 -26.20 -10.55
CA ALA A 464 12.03 -25.81 -10.00
C ALA A 464 11.71 -26.65 -8.75
N VAL A 465 11.32 -26.02 -7.66
CA VAL A 465 10.95 -26.65 -6.39
C VAL A 465 9.43 -26.64 -6.24
N ASN A 466 8.84 -27.80 -5.96
CA ASN A 466 7.41 -27.94 -5.73
C ASN A 466 7.06 -27.73 -4.25
N ALA A 467 6.75 -26.48 -3.87
CA ALA A 467 6.33 -26.17 -2.51
C ALA A 467 5.10 -26.98 -2.06
N GLY A 468 4.16 -27.26 -2.98
CA GLY A 468 2.98 -28.08 -2.70
C GLY A 468 3.32 -29.52 -2.32
N THR A 469 4.22 -30.17 -3.06
CA THR A 469 4.69 -31.52 -2.73
C THR A 469 5.43 -31.53 -1.38
N VAL A 470 6.25 -30.52 -1.07
CA VAL A 470 6.94 -30.43 0.23
C VAL A 470 5.94 -30.37 1.39
N LEU A 471 4.89 -29.54 1.28
CA LEU A 471 3.85 -29.44 2.31
C LEU A 471 3.01 -30.73 2.42
N LYS A 472 2.67 -31.35 1.28
CA LYS A 472 1.95 -32.64 1.26
C LYS A 472 2.75 -33.74 1.93
N ASP A 473 4.04 -33.90 1.59
CA ASP A 473 4.90 -34.95 2.14
C ASP A 473 5.17 -34.74 3.63
N ALA A 474 5.12 -33.49 4.09
CA ALA A 474 5.15 -33.15 5.50
C ALA A 474 3.82 -33.44 6.23
N GLY A 475 2.75 -33.86 5.55
CA GLY A 475 1.43 -34.12 6.15
C GLY A 475 0.62 -32.86 6.49
N LEU A 476 0.97 -31.72 5.87
CA LEU A 476 0.26 -30.44 6.03
C LEU A 476 -0.88 -30.27 5.02
N GLN A 477 -0.85 -31.06 3.95
CA GLN A 477 -1.89 -31.16 2.92
C GLN A 477 -2.17 -32.64 2.62
N SER A 478 -3.43 -32.96 2.28
CA SER A 478 -3.80 -34.33 1.86
C SER A 478 -3.48 -34.60 0.39
N THR A 479 -3.50 -33.56 -0.43
CA THR A 479 -3.15 -33.60 -1.85
C THR A 479 -2.24 -32.42 -2.19
N GLU A 480 -1.50 -32.55 -3.29
CA GLU A 480 -0.66 -31.47 -3.78
C GLU A 480 -1.51 -30.26 -4.21
N GLN A 481 -0.97 -29.06 -4.06
CA GLN A 481 -1.60 -27.84 -4.56
C GLN A 481 -1.86 -27.92 -6.06
N THR A 482 -3.01 -27.39 -6.48
CA THR A 482 -3.40 -27.38 -7.90
C THR A 482 -2.71 -26.28 -8.70
N SER A 483 -2.31 -25.19 -8.03
CA SER A 483 -1.59 -24.06 -8.61
C SER A 483 -1.10 -23.12 -7.51
N ASN A 484 -0.39 -22.05 -7.90
CA ASN A 484 0.09 -21.02 -6.98
C ASN A 484 -1.03 -20.47 -6.09
N CYS A 485 -0.81 -20.53 -4.77
CA CYS A 485 -1.70 -20.05 -3.71
C CYS A 485 -3.08 -20.74 -3.65
N ARG A 486 -3.22 -21.91 -4.30
CA ARG A 486 -4.45 -22.71 -4.31
C ARG A 486 -4.22 -24.13 -3.78
N VAL A 487 -4.98 -24.50 -2.77
CA VAL A 487 -4.93 -25.84 -2.16
C VAL A 487 -5.56 -26.89 -3.07
N GLY A 488 -5.14 -28.15 -2.90
CA GLY A 488 -5.84 -29.32 -3.43
C GLY A 488 -6.73 -29.96 -2.36
N GLY A 489 -8.00 -30.26 -2.69
CA GLY A 489 -8.95 -30.91 -1.78
C GLY A 489 -9.34 -30.06 -0.55
N ALA A 490 -10.05 -30.67 0.41
CA ALA A 490 -10.43 -30.02 1.66
C ALA A 490 -10.52 -31.03 2.82
N PRO A 491 -10.23 -30.65 4.09
CA PRO A 491 -9.55 -29.44 4.57
C PRO A 491 -8.00 -29.55 4.68
N THR A 492 -7.28 -28.42 4.63
CA THR A 492 -5.80 -28.34 4.54
C THR A 492 -5.19 -27.40 5.59
N LYS A 493 -4.06 -27.76 6.21
CA LYS A 493 -3.45 -26.99 7.32
C LYS A 493 -2.64 -25.77 6.87
N ALA A 494 -2.01 -25.84 5.70
CA ALA A 494 -1.17 -24.76 5.19
C ALA A 494 -1.18 -24.71 3.66
N LYS A 495 -0.86 -23.55 3.08
CA LYS A 495 -0.67 -23.39 1.64
C LYS A 495 0.53 -22.49 1.33
N ALA A 496 1.17 -22.74 0.19
CA ALA A 496 2.24 -21.92 -0.36
C ALA A 496 1.69 -20.97 -1.43
N CYS A 497 2.08 -19.69 -1.32
CA CYS A 497 1.89 -18.65 -2.33
C CYS A 497 3.30 -18.16 -2.71
N TRP A 498 3.71 -18.41 -3.94
CA TRP A 498 5.10 -18.22 -4.39
C TRP A 498 5.23 -17.18 -5.50
N ALA A 499 6.43 -16.63 -5.63
CA ALA A 499 6.91 -15.97 -6.84
C ALA A 499 8.44 -15.96 -6.82
N GLY A 500 9.02 -16.31 -7.95
CA GLY A 500 10.45 -16.46 -8.15
C GLY A 500 11.14 -17.36 -7.13
N GLY A 501 12.19 -16.83 -6.51
CA GLY A 501 12.96 -17.53 -5.48
C GLY A 501 12.27 -17.66 -4.12
N THR A 502 11.09 -17.06 -3.91
CA THR A 502 10.44 -16.97 -2.59
C THR A 502 9.05 -17.57 -2.55
N ALA A 503 8.78 -18.37 -1.51
CA ALA A 503 7.44 -18.87 -1.17
C ALA A 503 7.01 -18.38 0.22
N GLN A 504 5.81 -17.80 0.29
CA GLN A 504 5.13 -17.48 1.54
C GLN A 504 4.14 -18.58 1.89
N ILE A 505 4.33 -19.20 3.05
CA ILE A 505 3.49 -20.28 3.55
C ILE A 505 2.51 -19.70 4.57
N HIS A 506 1.22 -19.85 4.29
CA HIS A 506 0.14 -19.43 5.19
C HIS A 506 -0.44 -20.65 5.91
N ILE A 507 -0.73 -20.51 7.20
CA ILE A 507 -1.38 -21.52 8.04
C ILE A 507 -2.88 -21.19 8.14
N SER A 508 -3.73 -22.21 8.02
CA SER A 508 -5.18 -22.10 8.17
C SER A 508 -5.55 -22.12 9.66
N LEU A 509 -5.40 -20.97 10.34
CA LEU A 509 -5.46 -20.87 11.80
C LEU A 509 -6.89 -20.60 12.28
N ALA A 510 -7.44 -21.49 13.11
CA ALA A 510 -8.75 -21.34 13.72
C ALA A 510 -8.82 -20.09 14.61
N GLY A 511 -9.90 -19.32 14.48
CA GLY A 511 -10.12 -18.06 15.21
C GLY A 511 -9.48 -16.83 14.55
N ARG A 512 -8.44 -17.01 13.74
CA ARG A 512 -7.86 -15.96 12.88
C ARG A 512 -8.47 -15.98 11.49
N ASP A 513 -8.47 -17.16 10.87
CA ASP A 513 -8.94 -17.39 9.51
C ASP A 513 -10.35 -18.02 9.54
N PRO A 514 -11.34 -17.48 8.79
CA PRO A 514 -12.64 -18.11 8.66
C PRO A 514 -12.53 -19.56 8.17
N GLY A 515 -13.10 -20.50 8.92
CA GLY A 515 -13.01 -21.93 8.61
C GLY A 515 -11.64 -22.56 8.84
N GLY A 516 -10.75 -21.91 9.61
CA GLY A 516 -9.42 -22.41 9.95
C GLY A 516 -9.44 -23.78 10.65
N VAL A 517 -8.48 -24.65 10.31
CA VAL A 517 -8.45 -26.06 10.73
C VAL A 517 -7.32 -26.39 11.71
N VAL A 518 -6.36 -25.48 11.88
CA VAL A 518 -5.29 -25.58 12.87
C VAL A 518 -5.74 -24.86 14.14
N ALA A 519 -5.84 -25.57 15.26
CA ALA A 519 -6.16 -24.93 16.54
C ALA A 519 -5.06 -23.94 16.95
N SER A 520 -5.42 -22.88 17.68
CA SER A 520 -4.46 -21.85 18.10
C SER A 520 -3.28 -22.41 18.92
N GLY A 521 -3.53 -23.40 19.78
CA GLY A 521 -2.49 -24.10 20.54
C GLY A 521 -1.52 -24.94 19.70
N ASP A 522 -1.91 -25.31 18.47
CA ASP A 522 -1.10 -26.11 17.54
C ASP A 522 -0.31 -25.25 16.53
N TYR A 523 -0.50 -23.92 16.54
CA TYR A 523 0.10 -23.00 15.57
C TYR A 523 1.63 -23.18 15.48
N GLU A 524 2.32 -23.16 16.63
CA GLU A 524 3.78 -23.30 16.67
C GLU A 524 4.26 -24.69 16.23
N ALA A 525 3.51 -25.74 16.55
CA ALA A 525 3.84 -27.09 16.12
C ALA A 525 3.76 -27.22 14.59
N VAL A 526 2.68 -26.70 13.99
CA VAL A 526 2.51 -26.66 12.53
C VAL A 526 3.55 -25.77 11.86
N ARG A 527 3.85 -24.60 12.44
CA ARG A 527 4.89 -23.69 11.94
C ARG A 527 6.27 -24.35 11.95
N ASN A 528 6.64 -25.01 13.04
CA ASN A 528 7.91 -25.75 13.13
C ASN A 528 7.96 -26.95 12.19
N GLN A 529 6.83 -27.61 11.93
CA GLN A 529 6.72 -28.69 10.95
C GLN A 529 6.97 -28.19 9.51
N ILE A 530 6.44 -27.01 9.15
CA ILE A 530 6.74 -26.34 7.87
C ILE A 530 8.23 -26.05 7.78
N ILE A 531 8.80 -25.41 8.80
CA ILE A 531 10.22 -25.04 8.85
C ILE A 531 11.09 -26.28 8.67
N ALA A 532 10.85 -27.36 9.42
CA ALA A 532 11.61 -28.60 9.31
C ALA A 532 11.50 -29.26 7.93
N ALA A 533 10.32 -29.20 7.29
CA ALA A 533 10.11 -29.76 5.96
C ALA A 533 10.97 -29.07 4.89
N PHE A 534 11.08 -27.73 4.94
CA PHE A 534 11.93 -26.99 4.01
C PHE A 534 13.42 -27.02 4.41
N GLN A 535 13.76 -26.99 5.71
CA GLN A 535 15.15 -27.12 6.18
C GLN A 535 15.79 -28.46 5.78
N SER A 536 15.00 -29.53 5.73
CA SER A 536 15.46 -30.86 5.34
C SER A 536 15.34 -31.14 3.84
N LEU A 537 14.90 -30.15 3.05
CA LEU A 537 14.79 -30.29 1.60
C LEU A 537 16.20 -30.44 1.00
N THR A 538 16.40 -31.57 0.32
CA THR A 538 17.64 -31.89 -0.37
C THR A 538 17.34 -32.15 -1.85
N ASP A 539 18.33 -31.91 -2.70
CA ASP A 539 18.29 -32.30 -4.10
C ASP A 539 19.01 -33.66 -4.28
N PRO A 540 18.28 -34.76 -4.49
CA PRO A 540 18.90 -36.07 -4.66
C PRO A 540 19.73 -36.17 -5.95
N ALA A 541 19.43 -35.36 -6.97
CA ALA A 541 20.21 -35.34 -8.21
C ALA A 541 21.53 -34.59 -8.03
N ASN A 542 21.61 -33.68 -7.06
CA ASN A 542 22.80 -32.91 -6.73
C ASN A 542 23.11 -32.98 -5.22
N PRO A 543 23.63 -34.11 -4.71
CA PRO A 543 23.85 -34.30 -3.28
C PRO A 543 24.81 -33.26 -2.69
N GLY A 544 24.42 -32.66 -1.56
CA GLY A 544 25.22 -31.66 -0.86
C GLY A 544 24.97 -30.22 -1.29
N LYS A 545 24.19 -29.98 -2.36
CA LYS A 545 23.77 -28.63 -2.75
C LYS A 545 22.77 -28.04 -1.77
N GLN A 546 22.93 -26.75 -1.48
CA GLN A 546 22.00 -25.99 -0.66
C GLN A 546 20.79 -25.55 -1.50
N VAL A 547 19.62 -26.12 -1.23
CA VAL A 547 18.37 -25.78 -1.93
C VAL A 547 17.73 -24.51 -1.36
N VAL A 548 17.65 -24.42 -0.03
CA VAL A 548 17.04 -23.31 0.70
C VAL A 548 18.14 -22.41 1.26
N ASP A 549 18.10 -21.13 0.91
CA ASP A 549 19.03 -20.11 1.42
C ASP A 549 18.63 -19.67 2.84
N ARG A 550 17.35 -19.28 3.02
CA ARG A 550 16.85 -18.73 4.28
C ARG A 550 15.40 -19.15 4.52
N ILE A 551 15.05 -19.36 5.79
CA ILE A 551 13.66 -19.49 6.25
C ILE A 551 13.42 -18.43 7.31
N ILE A 552 12.41 -17.61 7.10
CA ILE A 552 12.12 -16.41 7.89
C ILE A 552 10.74 -16.61 8.53
N LYS A 553 10.62 -16.43 9.84
CA LYS A 553 9.32 -16.42 10.50
C LYS A 553 8.63 -15.09 10.25
N LYS A 554 7.30 -15.08 10.37
CA LYS A 554 6.49 -13.89 10.16
C LYS A 554 7.00 -12.67 10.93
N GLU A 555 7.30 -12.83 12.23
CA GLU A 555 7.79 -11.75 13.09
C GLU A 555 9.15 -11.19 12.64
N ASP A 556 10.00 -12.01 12.03
CA ASP A 556 11.33 -11.61 11.56
C ASP A 556 11.27 -10.84 10.22
N LEU A 557 10.11 -10.79 9.56
CA LEU A 557 9.92 -10.00 8.34
C LEU A 557 9.92 -8.49 8.60
N ARG A 558 9.90 -8.03 9.86
CA ARG A 558 9.92 -6.59 10.21
C ARG A 558 11.19 -5.90 9.73
N ASP A 559 12.29 -6.63 9.63
CA ASP A 559 13.53 -6.16 9.05
C ASP A 559 14.26 -7.33 8.38
N VAL A 560 14.16 -7.37 7.05
CA VAL A 560 14.91 -8.32 6.21
C VAL A 560 15.92 -7.53 5.40
N ASP A 561 17.16 -7.54 5.85
CA ASP A 561 18.29 -6.88 5.19
C ASP A 561 17.99 -5.38 4.91
N GLY A 562 17.31 -4.68 5.85
CA GLY A 562 16.93 -3.26 5.76
C GLY A 562 15.54 -3.00 5.17
N SER A 563 14.76 -4.04 4.84
CA SER A 563 13.41 -3.94 4.30
C SER A 563 12.35 -4.35 5.34
N ASP A 564 11.36 -3.48 5.57
CA ASP A 564 10.18 -3.84 6.38
C ASP A 564 9.15 -4.58 5.52
N SER A 565 9.24 -5.92 5.53
CA SER A 565 8.41 -6.82 4.73
C SER A 565 7.26 -7.45 5.52
N LEU A 566 6.89 -6.86 6.66
CA LEU A 566 5.90 -7.42 7.58
C LEU A 566 4.59 -6.64 7.59
N HIS A 567 3.60 -7.20 6.90
CA HIS A 567 2.21 -6.80 7.02
C HIS A 567 1.42 -7.79 7.88
N PRO A 568 0.68 -7.33 8.91
CA PRO A 568 0.05 -8.23 9.88
C PRO A 568 -0.89 -9.28 9.27
N SER A 569 -1.68 -8.91 8.26
CA SER A 569 -2.65 -9.80 7.63
C SER A 569 -2.24 -10.35 6.25
N ARG A 570 -1.10 -9.93 5.68
CA ARG A 570 -0.75 -10.28 4.29
C ARG A 570 0.55 -11.08 4.18
N SER A 571 1.46 -10.95 5.13
CA SER A 571 2.67 -11.77 5.18
C SER A 571 2.34 -13.21 5.58
N GLY A 572 3.02 -14.16 4.93
CA GLY A 572 3.02 -15.58 5.29
C GLY A 572 3.46 -15.82 6.74
N ASP A 573 3.04 -16.94 7.30
CA ASP A 573 3.46 -17.40 8.63
C ASP A 573 4.92 -17.90 8.63
N VAL A 574 5.37 -18.41 7.48
CA VAL A 574 6.76 -18.78 7.19
C VAL A 574 7.09 -18.35 5.77
N THR A 575 8.21 -17.66 5.58
CA THR A 575 8.74 -17.33 4.24
C THR A 575 9.98 -18.16 3.97
N VAL A 576 10.01 -18.85 2.83
CA VAL A 576 11.11 -19.70 2.39
C VAL A 576 11.76 -19.07 1.16
N VAL A 577 13.05 -18.82 1.25
CA VAL A 577 13.89 -18.25 0.18
C VAL A 577 14.82 -19.34 -0.32
N LEU A 578 14.74 -19.65 -1.61
CA LEU A 578 15.62 -20.60 -2.27
C LEU A 578 16.98 -19.96 -2.59
N ARG A 579 18.00 -20.79 -2.79
CA ARG A 579 19.29 -20.36 -3.34
C ARG A 579 19.29 -20.58 -4.85
N PRO A 580 19.81 -19.66 -5.70
CA PRO A 580 20.08 -20.00 -7.10
C PRO A 580 20.96 -21.26 -7.19
N PRO A 581 20.67 -22.20 -8.10
CA PRO A 581 19.79 -22.11 -9.27
C PRO A 581 18.38 -22.69 -9.06
N TYR A 582 17.83 -22.67 -7.84
CA TYR A 582 16.47 -23.16 -7.51
C TYR A 582 15.41 -22.03 -7.50
N GLN A 583 14.18 -22.30 -7.95
CA GLN A 583 13.02 -21.37 -7.92
C GLN A 583 11.66 -22.08 -7.85
N TYR A 584 10.52 -21.35 -7.74
CA TYR A 584 9.18 -21.93 -7.53
C TYR A 584 8.16 -21.84 -8.69
N ASP A 585 8.36 -20.98 -9.68
CA ASP A 585 7.38 -20.65 -10.74
C ASP A 585 7.26 -21.67 -11.88
N ALA A 586 8.32 -22.42 -12.19
CA ALA A 586 8.26 -23.38 -13.29
C ALA A 586 7.51 -24.67 -12.93
N ALA A 587 7.05 -25.40 -13.95
CA ALA A 587 6.26 -26.61 -13.76
C ALA A 587 7.06 -27.75 -13.08
N THR A 588 6.43 -28.41 -12.11
CA THR A 588 7.04 -29.49 -11.32
C THR A 588 6.18 -30.77 -11.33
N PRO A 589 6.03 -31.46 -12.47
CA PRO A 589 5.04 -32.52 -12.67
C PRO A 589 5.27 -33.74 -11.75
N GLY A 590 4.69 -33.71 -10.55
CA GLY A 590 4.77 -34.76 -9.53
C GLY A 590 6.14 -34.97 -8.91
N ARG A 591 7.08 -34.02 -9.08
CA ARG A 591 8.45 -34.09 -8.52
C ARG A 591 8.66 -32.95 -7.53
N ARG A 592 9.42 -33.22 -6.45
CA ARG A 592 9.83 -32.18 -5.49
C ARG A 592 10.77 -31.16 -6.11
N ILE A 593 11.70 -31.64 -6.94
CA ILE A 593 12.61 -30.80 -7.73
C ILE A 593 12.57 -31.31 -9.16
N ALA A 594 12.41 -30.40 -10.12
CA ALA A 594 12.35 -30.69 -11.54
C ALA A 594 13.26 -29.74 -12.32
N PHE A 595 13.58 -30.12 -13.55
CA PHE A 595 14.18 -29.20 -14.52
C PHE A 595 13.22 -28.01 -14.77
N SER A 596 13.76 -26.80 -14.74
CA SER A 596 13.06 -25.57 -15.06
C SER A 596 13.39 -25.11 -16.47
N GLN A 597 12.37 -24.83 -17.28
CA GLN A 597 12.53 -24.13 -18.57
C GLN A 597 12.51 -22.61 -18.44
N PHE A 598 12.31 -22.10 -17.22
CA PHE A 598 12.81 -20.77 -16.88
C PHE A 598 14.31 -20.89 -16.61
N PHE A 599 15.08 -19.95 -17.12
CA PHE A 599 16.53 -19.87 -16.99
C PHE A 599 17.02 -18.64 -16.22
N GLY A 600 16.14 -17.67 -15.93
CA GLY A 600 16.42 -16.54 -15.06
C GLY A 600 15.26 -16.32 -14.08
N GLN A 601 15.56 -15.77 -12.91
CA GLN A 601 14.54 -15.51 -11.90
C GLN A 601 14.93 -14.41 -10.92
N HIS A 602 13.93 -13.70 -10.40
CA HIS A 602 14.01 -12.70 -9.34
C HIS A 602 13.49 -13.30 -8.01
N GLY A 603 13.20 -12.46 -7.00
CA GLY A 603 12.60 -12.94 -5.74
C GLY A 603 13.52 -13.70 -4.80
N TYR A 604 14.83 -13.47 -4.88
CA TYR A 604 15.83 -13.97 -3.92
C TYR A 604 16.12 -12.93 -2.83
N ARG A 605 17.27 -12.99 -2.16
CA ARG A 605 17.69 -11.91 -1.27
C ARG A 605 17.98 -10.63 -2.07
N PRO A 606 17.52 -9.43 -1.64
CA PRO A 606 17.68 -8.21 -2.43
C PRO A 606 19.16 -7.78 -2.60
N ASP A 607 20.02 -8.13 -1.64
CA ASP A 607 21.45 -7.82 -1.62
C ASP A 607 22.32 -8.91 -2.28
N LEU A 608 21.71 -9.95 -2.89
CA LEU A 608 22.45 -11.04 -3.50
C LEU A 608 23.13 -10.60 -4.81
N VAL A 609 24.46 -10.46 -4.76
CA VAL A 609 25.29 -10.08 -5.90
C VAL A 609 26.47 -11.04 -6.02
N ASP A 610 26.58 -11.69 -7.17
CA ASP A 610 27.69 -12.57 -7.55
C ASP A 610 27.89 -12.49 -9.08
N LEU A 611 28.60 -11.46 -9.51
CA LEU A 611 28.78 -11.14 -10.92
C LEU A 611 29.62 -12.19 -11.67
N GLU A 612 30.49 -12.93 -10.98
CA GLU A 612 31.28 -14.01 -11.57
C GLU A 612 30.36 -15.13 -12.08
N HIS A 613 29.31 -15.42 -11.33
CA HIS A 613 28.30 -16.43 -11.66
C HIS A 613 27.00 -15.83 -12.20
N ASN A 614 27.09 -14.61 -12.75
CA ASN A 614 26.00 -13.91 -13.43
C ASN A 614 24.75 -13.63 -12.56
N VAL A 615 24.91 -13.41 -11.24
CA VAL A 615 23.83 -13.05 -10.31
C VAL A 615 23.93 -11.59 -9.92
N ASN A 616 22.83 -10.84 -10.05
CA ASN A 616 22.73 -9.50 -9.46
C ASN A 616 21.27 -9.16 -9.16
N LEU A 617 20.88 -9.16 -7.88
CA LEU A 617 19.52 -8.85 -7.45
C LEU A 617 19.28 -7.35 -7.20
N HIS A 618 20.33 -6.53 -7.26
CA HIS A 618 20.17 -5.09 -7.26
C HIS A 618 19.43 -4.65 -8.53
N ALA A 619 18.57 -3.65 -8.38
CA ALA A 619 17.92 -2.99 -9.50
C ALA A 619 18.78 -1.85 -10.05
N THR A 620 18.65 -1.57 -11.34
CA THR A 620 19.30 -0.38 -11.94
C THR A 620 18.84 0.91 -11.27
N PHE A 621 19.74 1.89 -11.11
CA PHE A 621 19.42 3.27 -10.75
C PHE A 621 20.30 4.26 -11.50
N VAL A 622 19.68 5.10 -12.32
CA VAL A 622 20.31 6.23 -13.01
C VAL A 622 19.38 7.43 -12.93
N ALA A 623 19.87 8.57 -12.45
CA ALA A 623 19.16 9.84 -12.47
C ALA A 623 19.91 10.85 -13.34
N GLY A 624 19.22 11.72 -14.07
CA GLY A 624 19.88 12.76 -14.87
C GLY A 624 18.93 13.88 -15.29
N GLY A 625 19.48 15.01 -15.70
CA GLY A 625 18.74 16.22 -16.07
C GLY A 625 19.26 17.45 -15.33
N PRO A 626 18.66 18.63 -15.55
CA PRO A 626 19.20 19.91 -15.08
C PRO A 626 19.40 20.03 -13.57
N ALA A 627 18.58 19.35 -12.77
CA ALA A 627 18.65 19.37 -11.31
C ALA A 627 19.55 18.29 -10.70
N ILE A 628 20.14 17.42 -11.53
CA ILE A 628 20.91 16.26 -11.08
C ILE A 628 22.40 16.50 -11.34
N LYS A 629 23.22 16.24 -10.31
CA LYS A 629 24.67 16.34 -10.39
C LYS A 629 25.25 15.43 -11.48
N HIS A 630 26.21 15.97 -12.22
CA HIS A 630 26.90 15.25 -13.29
C HIS A 630 28.01 14.33 -12.75
N ASP A 631 28.17 13.14 -13.35
CA ASP A 631 29.21 12.14 -13.10
C ASP A 631 29.33 11.72 -11.62
N LYS A 632 28.18 11.50 -10.99
CA LYS A 632 28.08 11.24 -9.55
C LYS A 632 27.70 9.78 -9.26
N SER A 633 28.59 9.02 -8.62
CA SER A 633 28.23 7.73 -8.03
C SER A 633 27.79 7.92 -6.57
N VAL A 634 26.66 7.29 -6.19
CA VAL A 634 26.08 7.35 -4.84
C VAL A 634 25.90 5.97 -4.25
N LYS A 635 26.29 5.82 -2.98
CA LYS A 635 26.21 4.55 -2.24
C LYS A 635 24.88 4.42 -1.52
N GLY A 636 24.39 3.17 -1.39
CA GLY A 636 23.25 2.85 -0.53
C GLY A 636 21.95 3.54 -0.96
N VAL A 637 21.73 3.67 -2.27
CA VAL A 637 20.43 4.08 -2.80
C VAL A 637 19.44 2.95 -2.55
N ARG A 638 18.26 3.27 -2.03
CA ARG A 638 17.17 2.31 -1.80
C ARG A 638 15.99 2.66 -2.70
N ALA A 639 15.21 1.66 -3.10
CA ALA A 639 14.01 1.88 -3.91
C ALA A 639 13.03 2.88 -3.29
N ILE A 640 12.89 2.86 -1.96
CA ILE A 640 12.02 3.79 -1.23
C ILE A 640 12.47 5.27 -1.33
N ASP A 641 13.73 5.54 -1.66
CA ASP A 641 14.27 6.91 -1.73
C ASP A 641 13.87 7.64 -3.02
N VAL A 642 13.32 6.93 -4.02
CA VAL A 642 12.99 7.49 -5.34
C VAL A 642 11.81 8.44 -5.29
N ALA A 643 10.65 8.00 -4.78
CA ALA A 643 9.44 8.85 -4.73
C ALA A 643 9.60 10.13 -3.89
N PRO A 644 10.20 10.11 -2.68
CA PRO A 644 10.46 11.32 -1.90
C PRO A 644 11.40 12.30 -2.62
N THR A 645 12.42 11.79 -3.31
CA THR A 645 13.34 12.64 -4.08
C THR A 645 12.65 13.30 -5.27
N ILE A 646 11.76 12.58 -5.98
CA ILE A 646 10.94 13.16 -7.05
C ILE A 646 10.00 14.24 -6.49
N ALA A 647 9.31 13.96 -5.38
CA ALA A 647 8.40 14.92 -4.76
C ALA A 647 9.12 16.23 -4.35
N PHE A 648 10.31 16.09 -3.77
CA PHE A 648 11.19 17.19 -3.41
C PHE A 648 11.62 18.05 -4.61
N LEU A 649 12.04 17.40 -5.71
CA LEU A 649 12.45 18.11 -6.93
C LEU A 649 11.29 18.83 -7.61
N MET A 650 10.08 18.25 -7.58
CA MET A 650 8.88 18.84 -8.16
C MET A 650 8.20 19.90 -7.28
N ASP A 651 8.70 20.11 -6.06
CA ASP A 651 8.10 20.97 -5.02
C ASP A 651 6.62 20.63 -4.75
N ILE A 652 6.36 19.33 -4.55
CA ILE A 652 5.04 18.80 -4.20
C ILE A 652 5.10 18.04 -2.87
N PRO A 653 4.01 18.00 -2.07
CA PRO A 653 3.93 17.09 -0.95
C PRO A 653 4.18 15.65 -1.41
N GLY A 654 4.96 14.89 -0.65
CA GLY A 654 5.26 13.50 -0.98
C GLY A 654 4.04 12.58 -0.83
N PRO A 655 4.20 11.29 -1.19
CA PRO A 655 3.22 10.27 -0.84
C PRO A 655 3.00 10.23 0.67
N GLN A 656 1.74 10.10 1.09
CA GLN A 656 1.32 10.21 2.50
C GLN A 656 1.81 9.10 3.43
N ASN A 657 2.53 8.10 2.91
CA ASN A 657 3.08 6.96 3.67
C ASN A 657 4.57 6.75 3.41
N ALA A 658 5.22 7.69 2.72
CA ALA A 658 6.60 7.55 2.28
C ALA A 658 7.56 7.40 3.47
N ARG A 659 8.48 6.45 3.39
CA ARG A 659 9.55 6.19 4.36
C ARG A 659 10.96 6.44 3.81
N GLY A 660 11.12 6.72 2.52
CA GLY A 660 12.43 7.03 1.96
C GLY A 660 12.96 8.41 2.35
N ARG A 661 14.29 8.54 2.31
CA ARG A 661 14.98 9.82 2.46
C ARG A 661 15.02 10.56 1.12
N ILE A 662 15.25 11.86 1.18
CA ILE A 662 15.55 12.67 -0.01
C ILE A 662 17.04 12.49 -0.34
N LEU A 663 17.37 12.15 -1.58
CA LEU A 663 18.74 11.93 -2.03
C LEU A 663 19.44 13.27 -2.34
N TYR A 664 19.73 14.11 -1.34
CA TYR A 664 20.40 15.40 -1.53
C TYR A 664 21.76 15.28 -2.25
N ASP A 665 22.45 14.15 -2.10
CA ASP A 665 23.76 13.92 -2.71
C ASP A 665 23.75 13.90 -4.25
N ILE A 666 22.60 13.61 -4.87
CA ILE A 666 22.44 13.64 -6.33
C ILE A 666 21.88 14.97 -6.85
N VAL A 667 21.36 15.83 -5.98
CA VAL A 667 20.71 17.07 -6.40
C VAL A 667 21.72 18.20 -6.48
N GLU A 668 21.68 18.98 -7.55
CA GLU A 668 22.50 20.18 -7.71
C GLU A 668 22.21 21.19 -6.60
N HIS A 669 23.24 21.91 -6.13
CA HIS A 669 23.15 22.93 -5.07
C HIS A 669 22.57 22.49 -3.71
N ALA A 670 22.26 21.20 -3.50
CA ALA A 670 21.66 20.71 -2.26
C ALA A 670 22.60 20.68 -1.04
N GLN A 671 23.91 20.94 -1.19
CA GLN A 671 24.89 20.91 -0.10
C GLN A 671 24.61 21.94 1.01
N ASP A 672 23.84 22.97 0.72
CA ASP A 672 23.50 24.03 1.67
C ASP A 672 22.08 23.88 2.25
N LEU A 673 21.35 22.84 1.83
CA LEU A 673 20.04 22.50 2.38
C LEU A 673 20.18 21.75 3.69
N ARG A 674 19.28 22.02 4.63
CA ARG A 674 19.24 21.32 5.93
C ARG A 674 17.84 20.81 6.19
N GLU A 675 17.71 19.53 6.44
CA GLU A 675 16.43 18.92 6.80
C GLU A 675 16.28 18.87 8.32
N VAL A 676 15.10 19.26 8.80
CA VAL A 676 14.64 18.96 10.15
C VAL A 676 13.45 18.03 10.07
N THR A 677 13.52 16.96 10.84
CA THR A 677 12.46 15.97 10.97
C THR A 677 11.73 16.21 12.30
N ILE A 678 10.41 16.17 12.26
CA ILE A 678 9.56 16.23 13.45
C ILE A 678 8.73 14.95 13.46
N VAL A 679 8.74 14.23 14.58
CA VAL A 679 7.90 13.05 14.80
C VAL A 679 6.84 13.41 15.83
N HIS A 680 5.57 13.18 15.50
CA HIS A 680 4.44 13.67 16.31
C HIS A 680 3.39 12.60 16.58
N ILE A 681 2.86 12.58 17.81
CA ILE A 681 1.65 11.83 18.20
C ILE A 681 0.57 12.82 18.63
N SER A 682 -0.65 12.59 18.14
CA SER A 682 -1.88 13.27 18.54
C SER A 682 -2.54 12.57 19.74
N ASP A 683 -3.13 13.36 20.65
CA ASP A 683 -4.09 12.93 21.68
C ASP A 683 -3.64 11.65 22.40
N PHE A 684 -2.43 11.66 22.97
CA PHE A 684 -1.84 10.43 23.47
C PHE A 684 -2.68 9.81 24.60
N HIS A 685 -3.39 10.63 25.38
CA HIS A 685 -4.32 10.23 26.46
C HIS A 685 -3.75 9.14 27.37
N GLY A 686 -2.47 9.20 27.71
CA GLY A 686 -1.80 8.21 28.55
C GLY A 686 -2.00 6.78 28.06
N GLN A 687 -2.14 6.55 26.74
CA GLN A 687 -2.28 5.23 26.14
C GLN A 687 -0.93 4.49 26.15
N LEU A 688 -0.46 4.16 27.34
CA LEU A 688 0.87 3.59 27.56
C LEU A 688 1.01 2.17 26.98
N ILE A 689 -0.10 1.46 26.89
CA ILE A 689 -0.18 0.07 26.46
C ILE A 689 -0.84 -0.05 25.08
N PRO A 690 -0.48 -1.07 24.27
CA PRO A 690 -0.94 -1.18 22.89
C PRO A 690 -2.47 -1.24 22.74
N LEU A 691 -2.99 -0.69 21.66
CA LEU A 691 -4.37 -0.89 21.21
C LEU A 691 -4.43 -2.05 20.21
N SER A 692 -5.60 -2.27 19.62
CA SER A 692 -5.78 -3.24 18.54
C SER A 692 -6.53 -2.64 17.36
N GLU A 693 -6.12 -2.97 16.14
CA GLU A 693 -6.75 -2.51 14.91
C GLU A 693 -6.71 -3.58 13.81
N ALA A 694 -7.75 -3.63 12.97
CA ALA A 694 -7.70 -4.42 11.75
C ALA A 694 -6.64 -3.88 10.78
N ALA A 695 -5.78 -4.76 10.28
CA ALA A 695 -4.72 -4.39 9.34
C ALA A 695 -5.20 -4.33 7.88
N ASP A 696 -6.38 -4.87 7.58
CA ASP A 696 -6.96 -4.92 6.25
C ASP A 696 -8.49 -4.91 6.31
N ASN A 697 -9.13 -4.61 5.19
CA ASN A 697 -10.57 -4.65 5.06
C ASN A 697 -10.97 -5.67 3.99
N VAL A 698 -11.19 -6.91 4.43
CA VAL A 698 -11.61 -8.01 3.57
C VAL A 698 -13.13 -8.08 3.53
N THR A 699 -13.69 -7.92 2.33
CA THR A 699 -15.13 -7.92 2.09
C THR A 699 -15.56 -9.19 1.36
N GLY A 700 -16.71 -9.75 1.72
CA GLY A 700 -17.30 -10.91 1.04
C GLY A 700 -17.90 -11.92 2.02
N THR A 701 -18.72 -12.84 1.51
CA THR A 701 -19.39 -13.85 2.34
C THR A 701 -18.38 -14.67 3.15
N GLY A 702 -18.58 -14.72 4.46
CA GLY A 702 -17.75 -15.48 5.39
C GLY A 702 -16.41 -14.82 5.76
N SER A 703 -16.13 -13.60 5.29
CA SER A 703 -14.88 -12.90 5.63
C SER A 703 -14.93 -12.29 7.04
N SER A 704 -13.76 -12.08 7.62
CA SER A 704 -13.54 -11.35 8.87
C SER A 704 -12.37 -10.36 8.70
N ASN A 705 -12.29 -9.37 9.61
CA ASN A 705 -11.18 -8.42 9.67
C ASN A 705 -10.42 -8.61 10.99
N PRO A 706 -9.44 -9.53 11.06
CA PRO A 706 -8.69 -9.76 12.29
C PRO A 706 -7.92 -8.52 12.74
N SER A 707 -7.97 -8.25 14.04
CA SER A 707 -7.25 -7.13 14.67
C SER A 707 -5.89 -7.55 15.20
N PHE A 708 -4.93 -6.63 15.15
CA PHE A 708 -3.55 -6.81 15.59
C PHE A 708 -3.14 -5.68 16.54
N ALA A 709 -2.20 -5.97 17.44
CA ALA A 709 -1.70 -4.99 18.39
C ALA A 709 -0.96 -3.84 17.69
N ILE A 710 -1.25 -2.61 18.10
CA ILE A 710 -0.70 -1.38 17.52
C ILE A 710 -0.46 -0.30 18.60
N GLY A 711 0.62 0.45 18.46
CA GLY A 711 0.99 1.53 19.37
C GLY A 711 1.46 1.02 20.74
N GLY A 712 1.21 1.84 21.77
CA GLY A 712 1.79 1.66 23.10
C GLY A 712 3.22 2.19 23.19
N ALA A 713 3.53 2.84 24.29
CA ALA A 713 4.74 3.66 24.45
C ALA A 713 6.04 2.89 24.18
N ALA A 714 6.14 1.65 24.68
CA ALA A 714 7.34 0.82 24.53
C ALA A 714 7.62 0.45 23.06
N PHE A 715 6.59 0.42 22.19
CA PHE A 715 6.74 0.13 20.77
C PHE A 715 6.91 1.41 19.96
N LEU A 716 6.17 2.47 20.31
CA LEU A 716 6.31 3.79 19.69
C LEU A 716 7.76 4.30 19.75
N LYS A 717 8.45 4.14 20.89
CA LYS A 717 9.87 4.52 20.99
C LYS A 717 10.72 3.83 19.92
N LYS A 718 10.54 2.53 19.72
CA LYS A 718 11.31 1.77 18.72
C LYS A 718 11.01 2.23 17.30
N TRP A 719 9.77 2.63 17.03
CA TRP A 719 9.40 3.24 15.75
C TRP A 719 10.06 4.61 15.57
N PHE A 720 10.16 5.43 16.61
CA PHE A 720 10.81 6.74 16.54
C PHE A 720 12.31 6.62 16.27
N GLU A 721 12.99 5.68 16.94
CA GLU A 721 14.41 5.36 16.70
C GLU A 721 14.71 5.00 15.23
N VAL A 722 13.77 4.39 14.50
CA VAL A 722 13.93 4.13 13.06
C VAL A 722 14.05 5.44 12.27
N TYR A 723 13.23 6.45 12.59
CA TYR A 723 13.27 7.75 11.90
C TYR A 723 14.40 8.64 12.38
N GLU A 724 14.81 8.52 13.65
CA GLU A 724 16.07 9.11 14.14
C GLU A 724 17.26 8.57 13.33
N ALA A 725 17.34 7.24 13.15
CA ALA A 725 18.40 6.61 12.38
C ALA A 725 18.32 6.99 10.88
N GLU A 726 17.13 7.11 10.31
CA GLU A 726 16.93 7.53 8.93
C GLU A 726 17.35 8.99 8.70
N ALA A 727 16.99 9.90 9.61
CA ALA A 727 17.42 11.30 9.54
C ALA A 727 18.95 11.41 9.54
N ALA A 728 19.64 10.58 10.33
CA ALA A 728 21.10 10.53 10.39
C ALA A 728 21.77 10.06 9.08
N LEU A 729 21.05 9.33 8.21
CA LEU A 729 21.53 8.96 6.86
C LEU A 729 21.48 10.13 5.87
N THR A 730 20.65 11.13 6.14
CA THR A 730 20.40 12.27 5.27
C THR A 730 21.34 13.43 5.59
N ASP A 731 21.57 13.67 6.88
CA ASP A 731 22.62 14.54 7.41
C ASP A 731 23.15 13.90 8.69
N LYS A 732 24.47 13.69 8.81
CA LYS A 732 25.10 13.15 10.04
C LYS A 732 24.85 14.01 11.29
N HIS A 733 24.25 15.18 11.08
CA HIS A 733 23.92 16.18 12.07
C HIS A 733 22.42 16.55 12.07
N ALA A 734 21.55 15.75 11.42
CA ALA A 734 20.12 16.00 11.31
C ALA A 734 19.44 16.12 12.68
N GLY A 735 18.47 17.02 12.73
CA GLY A 735 17.63 17.25 13.88
C GLY A 735 16.34 16.45 13.82
N VAL A 736 16.11 15.58 14.79
CA VAL A 736 14.76 15.05 15.08
C VAL A 736 14.21 15.79 16.30
N ILE A 737 12.95 16.22 16.21
CA ILE A 737 12.17 16.71 17.35
C ILE A 737 11.00 15.77 17.56
N GLU A 738 10.81 15.27 18.77
CA GLU A 738 9.65 14.46 19.13
C GLU A 738 8.62 15.32 19.85
N LEU A 739 7.39 15.35 19.34
CA LEU A 739 6.34 16.28 19.78
C LEU A 739 5.01 15.58 20.10
N THR A 740 4.25 16.18 21.02
CA THR A 740 2.82 15.93 21.21
C THR A 740 2.05 17.25 21.21
N ALA A 741 0.79 17.25 20.76
CA ALA A 741 0.01 18.48 20.53
C ALA A 741 -1.04 18.78 21.62
N GLY A 742 -0.82 18.29 22.83
CA GLY A 742 -1.76 18.38 23.95
C GLY A 742 -2.54 17.08 24.17
N ASP A 743 -3.33 17.06 25.24
CA ASP A 743 -4.10 15.88 25.68
C ASP A 743 -3.26 14.59 25.77
N SER A 744 -1.97 14.75 26.06
CA SER A 744 -1.08 13.63 26.37
C SER A 744 -1.50 12.91 27.66
N VAL A 745 -2.17 13.63 28.55
CA VAL A 745 -2.76 13.18 29.83
C VAL A 745 -4.27 13.46 29.84
N GLY A 746 -4.97 13.07 30.91
CA GLY A 746 -6.43 13.15 31.02
C GLY A 746 -7.19 12.26 30.01
N ALA A 747 -8.45 11.93 30.34
CA ALA A 747 -9.21 10.85 29.69
C ALA A 747 -8.45 9.51 29.53
N THR A 748 -7.46 9.25 30.39
CA THR A 748 -6.49 8.17 30.18
C THR A 748 -6.98 6.79 30.62
N PRO A 749 -6.40 5.70 30.10
CA PRO A 749 -6.66 4.35 30.60
C PRO A 749 -6.29 4.21 32.08
N PRO A 750 -6.84 3.19 32.78
CA PRO A 750 -6.61 2.96 34.21
C PRO A 750 -5.14 2.91 34.62
N ILE A 751 -4.25 2.42 33.75
CA ILE A 751 -2.81 2.35 34.01
C ILE A 751 -2.16 3.72 34.23
N SER A 752 -2.76 4.78 33.66
CA SER A 752 -2.34 6.18 33.83
C SER A 752 -3.22 6.87 34.87
N ALA A 753 -4.55 6.86 34.69
CA ALA A 753 -5.49 7.61 35.52
C ALA A 753 -5.42 7.26 37.02
N PHE A 754 -5.19 5.98 37.35
CA PHE A 754 -5.11 5.55 38.76
C PHE A 754 -3.95 6.22 39.51
N PHE A 755 -2.87 6.51 38.79
CA PHE A 755 -1.70 7.20 39.31
C PHE A 755 -1.69 8.69 38.96
N GLN A 756 -2.87 9.25 38.64
CA GLN A 756 -3.08 10.66 38.34
C GLN A 756 -2.16 11.15 37.20
N ASP A 757 -2.01 10.32 36.17
CA ASP A 757 -1.22 10.58 34.95
C ASP A 757 0.29 10.82 35.12
N ARG A 758 0.82 10.78 36.34
CA ARG A 758 2.27 10.83 36.58
C ARG A 758 3.06 9.79 35.77
N PRO A 759 2.60 8.52 35.64
CA PRO A 759 3.34 7.55 34.86
C PRO A 759 3.45 7.90 33.38
N THR A 760 2.49 8.67 32.85
CA THR A 760 2.49 9.11 31.45
C THR A 760 3.60 10.08 31.19
N ILE A 761 3.76 11.11 32.03
CA ILE A 761 4.87 12.07 31.92
C ILE A 761 6.22 11.36 31.99
N GLU A 762 6.39 10.48 32.98
CA GLU A 762 7.65 9.72 33.15
C GLU A 762 7.92 8.77 31.96
N VAL A 763 6.89 8.21 31.31
CA VAL A 763 7.06 7.37 30.12
C VAL A 763 7.36 8.23 28.89
N MET A 764 6.76 9.41 28.76
CA MET A 764 7.08 10.36 27.69
C MET A 764 8.54 10.82 27.78
N ASN A 765 9.10 11.02 28.98
CA ASN A 765 10.53 11.27 29.14
C ASN A 765 11.38 10.10 28.60
N LEU A 766 10.98 8.85 28.86
CA LEU A 766 11.67 7.67 28.34
C LEU A 766 11.51 7.51 26.83
N MET A 767 10.40 7.97 26.25
CA MET A 767 10.23 8.04 24.81
C MET A 767 11.15 9.08 24.18
N GLY A 768 11.51 10.15 24.91
CA GLY A 768 12.33 11.23 24.39
C GLY A 768 11.53 12.38 23.79
N ILE A 769 10.26 12.53 24.20
CA ILE A 769 9.44 13.69 23.84
C ILE A 769 10.18 14.96 24.24
N ASP A 770 10.20 15.97 23.36
CA ASP A 770 10.90 17.25 23.56
C ASP A 770 9.95 18.39 23.96
N VAL A 771 8.71 18.37 23.44
CA VAL A 771 7.66 19.37 23.71
C VAL A 771 6.27 18.70 23.71
N ASP A 772 5.43 19.14 24.65
CA ASP A 772 4.00 18.86 24.68
C ASP A 772 3.18 20.16 24.61
N GLY A 773 2.17 20.19 23.74
CA GLY A 773 1.13 21.22 23.77
C GLY A 773 0.28 21.12 25.04
N LEU A 774 -0.52 22.15 25.31
CA LEU A 774 -1.58 22.06 26.33
C LEU A 774 -2.94 21.96 25.65
N GLY A 775 -3.65 20.87 25.88
CA GLY A 775 -5.05 20.68 25.52
C GLY A 775 -5.98 20.75 26.75
N ASN A 776 -7.28 20.51 26.54
CA ASN A 776 -8.27 20.53 27.61
C ASN A 776 -7.98 19.49 28.71
N HIS A 777 -7.57 18.27 28.35
CA HIS A 777 -7.41 17.18 29.29
C HIS A 777 -6.16 17.33 30.20
N ASN A 778 -5.21 18.21 29.83
CA ASN A 778 -4.14 18.63 30.75
C ASN A 778 -4.68 19.28 32.04
N PHE A 779 -5.91 19.81 32.02
CA PHE A 779 -6.54 20.51 33.14
C PHE A 779 -7.60 19.67 33.89
N ASP A 780 -7.75 18.37 33.61
CA ASP A 780 -8.74 17.50 34.27
C ASP A 780 -8.62 17.51 35.81
N TYR A 781 -7.39 17.53 36.32
CA TYR A 781 -7.09 17.63 37.76
C TYR A 781 -6.96 19.08 38.26
N GLY A 782 -7.09 20.07 37.39
CA GLY A 782 -6.94 21.51 37.66
C GLY A 782 -5.52 22.04 37.41
N ALA A 783 -5.41 23.33 37.10
CA ALA A 783 -4.16 24.01 36.76
C ALA A 783 -3.11 23.91 37.87
N ASP A 784 -3.51 23.94 39.14
CA ASP A 784 -2.59 23.76 40.27
C ASP A 784 -1.96 22.37 40.30
N PHE A 785 -2.71 21.32 39.95
CA PHE A 785 -2.17 19.96 39.88
C PHE A 785 -1.21 19.83 38.71
N LEU A 786 -1.58 20.32 37.53
CA LEU A 786 -0.70 20.36 36.36
C LEU A 786 0.64 21.01 36.70
N ARG A 787 0.60 22.23 37.28
CA ARG A 787 1.78 23.03 37.63
C ARG A 787 2.64 22.41 38.73
N SER A 788 2.02 21.85 39.77
CA SER A 788 2.76 21.38 40.95
C SER A 788 3.12 19.90 40.93
N GLN A 789 2.47 19.09 40.08
CA GLN A 789 2.62 17.63 40.08
C GLN A 789 3.05 17.03 38.74
N LEU A 790 2.55 17.54 37.61
CA LEU A 790 2.85 16.94 36.30
C LEU A 790 4.03 17.64 35.61
N ILE A 791 3.98 18.97 35.45
CA ILE A 791 5.07 19.75 34.82
C ILE A 791 6.43 19.47 35.48
N PRO A 792 6.56 19.38 36.82
CA PRO A 792 7.85 19.10 37.45
C PRO A 792 8.44 17.70 37.17
N LEU A 793 7.64 16.77 36.62
CA LEU A 793 8.12 15.44 36.22
C LEU A 793 8.65 15.41 34.79
N ALA A 794 8.34 16.41 33.96
CA ALA A 794 8.66 16.42 32.54
C ALA A 794 10.10 16.85 32.29
N ASP A 795 10.81 16.08 31.45
CA ASP A 795 12.11 16.49 30.89
C ASP A 795 11.94 17.34 29.61
N PHE A 796 10.68 17.55 29.20
CA PHE A 796 10.25 18.32 28.04
C PHE A 796 9.54 19.61 28.42
N ALA A 797 9.40 20.52 27.45
CA ALA A 797 8.70 21.79 27.67
C ALA A 797 7.20 21.67 27.33
N PHE A 798 6.36 22.19 28.22
CA PHE A 798 4.96 22.47 27.89
C PHE A 798 4.84 23.81 27.17
N VAL A 799 4.03 23.86 26.10
CA VAL A 799 3.85 25.08 25.31
C VAL A 799 2.37 25.46 25.11
N SER A 800 2.07 26.74 25.33
CA SER A 800 0.80 27.38 24.95
C SER A 800 0.95 28.90 24.98
N ALA A 801 0.70 29.56 23.86
CA ALA A 801 0.76 31.02 23.73
C ALA A 801 -0.55 31.71 24.16
N ASN A 802 -1.68 31.00 24.20
CA ASN A 802 -3.00 31.60 24.43
C ASN A 802 -3.63 31.26 25.78
N ILE A 803 -2.99 30.46 26.63
CA ILE A 803 -3.39 30.32 28.05
C ILE A 803 -2.57 31.29 28.90
N VAL A 804 -3.25 32.29 29.46
CA VAL A 804 -2.62 33.44 30.12
C VAL A 804 -3.29 33.78 31.45
N ASP A 805 -2.56 34.49 32.31
CA ASP A 805 -3.09 35.08 33.54
C ASP A 805 -4.00 36.29 33.24
N ALA A 806 -4.60 36.87 34.28
CA ALA A 806 -5.46 38.05 34.16
C ALA A 806 -4.78 39.30 33.55
N ASN A 807 -3.45 39.33 33.48
CA ASN A 807 -2.68 40.42 32.88
C ASN A 807 -2.27 40.12 31.42
N GLY A 808 -2.60 38.93 30.90
CA GLY A 808 -2.21 38.48 29.56
C GLY A 808 -0.82 37.86 29.47
N ASN A 809 -0.20 37.49 30.61
CA ASN A 809 1.11 36.86 30.62
C ASN A 809 0.99 35.33 30.63
N THR A 810 1.88 34.65 29.89
CA THR A 810 2.07 33.20 30.03
C THR A 810 2.69 32.87 31.38
N PRO A 811 2.14 31.90 32.14
CA PRO A 811 2.69 31.45 33.42
C PRO A 811 4.10 30.87 33.30
N GLU A 812 4.90 30.95 34.36
CA GLU A 812 6.32 30.51 34.34
C GLU A 812 6.49 28.99 34.17
N GLU A 813 5.47 28.19 34.50
CA GLU A 813 5.55 26.73 34.41
C GLU A 813 5.44 26.19 32.97
N TRP A 814 4.91 26.96 32.03
CA TRP A 814 4.96 26.64 30.59
C TRP A 814 5.47 27.84 29.80
N SER A 815 5.56 27.72 28.49
CA SER A 815 6.08 28.81 27.65
C SER A 815 5.18 29.05 26.44
N PRO A 816 5.15 30.26 25.85
CA PRO A 816 4.43 30.48 24.60
C PRO A 816 5.10 29.71 23.44
N SER A 817 6.41 29.51 23.52
CA SER A 817 7.20 28.80 22.52
C SER A 817 8.48 28.15 23.07
N LYS A 818 9.08 27.29 22.24
CA LYS A 818 10.41 26.70 22.45
C LYS A 818 11.25 26.86 21.18
N VAL A 819 12.52 27.24 21.31
CA VAL A 819 13.46 27.29 20.17
C VAL A 819 14.47 26.15 20.26
N PHE A 820 14.48 25.30 19.24
CA PHE A 820 15.48 24.26 19.04
C PHE A 820 16.64 24.80 18.22
N LYS A 821 17.84 24.34 18.54
CA LYS A 821 19.07 24.69 17.82
C LYS A 821 19.70 23.42 17.32
N PHE A 822 19.85 23.33 16.01
CA PHE A 822 20.48 22.22 15.33
C PHE A 822 21.91 22.57 14.93
N PRO A 823 22.71 21.57 14.56
CA PRO A 823 24.00 21.79 13.93
C PRO A 823 23.92 22.70 12.71
N HIS A 824 25.07 23.26 12.31
CA HIS A 824 25.19 24.27 11.25
C HIS A 824 24.39 25.57 11.49
N GLY A 825 23.80 25.75 12.68
CA GLY A 825 23.18 27.00 13.12
C GLY A 825 21.68 27.11 12.83
N VAL A 826 21.04 26.06 12.30
CA VAL A 826 19.59 26.02 12.03
C VAL A 826 18.80 26.12 13.34
N LYS A 827 17.75 26.94 13.34
CA LYS A 827 16.89 27.18 14.50
C LYS A 827 15.44 27.03 14.14
N ILE A 828 14.72 26.22 14.89
CA ILE A 828 13.30 25.97 14.70
C ILE A 828 12.54 26.46 15.92
N GLY A 829 11.55 27.33 15.70
CA GLY A 829 10.63 27.79 16.71
C GLY A 829 9.38 26.91 16.75
N ILE A 830 9.00 26.43 17.93
CA ILE A 830 7.76 25.70 18.17
C ILE A 830 6.85 26.60 18.99
N VAL A 831 5.72 27.05 18.44
CA VAL A 831 4.74 27.93 19.11
C VAL A 831 3.55 27.10 19.56
N GLY A 832 3.22 27.16 20.85
CA GLY A 832 2.09 26.41 21.41
C GLY A 832 0.75 27.11 21.20
N PHE A 833 -0.33 26.35 21.03
CA PHE A 833 -1.71 26.87 21.15
C PHE A 833 -2.66 25.84 21.78
N SER A 834 -3.77 26.33 22.34
CA SER A 834 -4.76 25.53 23.06
C SER A 834 -6.17 25.88 22.57
N ASN A 835 -7.10 24.92 22.66
CA ASN A 835 -8.50 25.12 22.26
C ASN A 835 -9.21 26.17 23.12
N GLU A 836 -10.03 27.00 22.47
CA GLU A 836 -10.78 28.08 23.13
C GLU A 836 -11.95 27.57 23.99
N ASP A 837 -12.39 26.33 23.76
CA ASP A 837 -13.52 25.70 24.46
C ASP A 837 -13.11 24.90 25.72
N ILE A 838 -11.85 24.95 26.17
CA ILE A 838 -11.40 24.37 27.45
C ILE A 838 -12.36 24.66 28.63
N PRO A 839 -12.88 25.89 28.83
CA PRO A 839 -13.79 26.18 29.94
C PRO A 839 -15.12 25.41 29.88
N ALA A 840 -15.53 24.94 28.69
CA ALA A 840 -16.73 24.14 28.48
C ALA A 840 -16.45 22.63 28.59
N LEU A 841 -15.20 22.20 28.42
CA LEU A 841 -14.79 20.79 28.42
C LEU A 841 -14.22 20.32 29.76
N THR A 842 -13.84 21.24 30.63
CA THR A 842 -13.27 20.95 31.96
C THR A 842 -14.24 21.33 33.08
N ARG A 843 -13.97 20.86 34.31
CA ARG A 843 -14.80 21.24 35.46
C ARG A 843 -14.68 22.77 35.71
N PRO A 844 -15.76 23.45 36.13
CA PRO A 844 -15.69 24.88 36.47
C PRO A 844 -14.56 25.18 37.46
N GLY A 845 -13.76 26.22 37.17
CA GLY A 845 -12.60 26.62 37.96
C GLY A 845 -11.34 25.75 37.76
N ALA A 846 -11.36 24.75 36.87
CA ALA A 846 -10.17 23.93 36.59
C ALA A 846 -8.99 24.76 36.06
N LEU A 847 -9.29 25.83 35.32
CA LEU A 847 -8.29 26.69 34.70
C LEU A 847 -7.84 27.85 35.62
N ASP A 848 -8.54 28.11 36.73
CA ASP A 848 -8.24 29.25 37.60
C ASP A 848 -6.77 29.24 38.07
N PRO A 849 -6.08 30.40 38.09
CA PRO A 849 -6.55 31.75 37.75
C PRO A 849 -6.39 32.15 36.26
N PHE A 850 -6.16 31.19 35.37
CA PHE A 850 -5.86 31.43 33.96
C PHE A 850 -7.12 31.44 33.08
N HIS A 851 -6.99 32.01 31.88
CA HIS A 851 -8.03 31.98 30.87
C HIS A 851 -7.43 31.78 29.47
N VAL A 852 -8.26 31.32 28.54
CA VAL A 852 -7.87 31.09 27.15
C VAL A 852 -8.23 32.30 26.29
N THR A 853 -7.27 32.78 25.50
CA THR A 853 -7.44 33.85 24.51
C THR A 853 -7.47 33.28 23.09
N GLY A 854 -7.71 34.14 22.09
CA GLY A 854 -7.83 33.71 20.70
C GLY A 854 -6.53 33.09 20.15
N ALA A 855 -6.57 31.83 19.74
CA ALA A 855 -5.38 31.06 19.37
C ALA A 855 -4.59 31.70 18.22
N THR A 856 -5.28 32.07 17.13
CA THR A 856 -4.64 32.68 15.95
C THR A 856 -3.91 33.99 16.28
N ALA A 857 -4.50 34.83 17.14
CA ALA A 857 -3.88 36.10 17.51
C ALA A 857 -2.61 35.88 18.36
N ALA A 858 -2.67 34.95 19.31
CA ALA A 858 -1.53 34.61 20.15
C ALA A 858 -0.38 33.97 19.35
N VAL A 859 -0.69 33.01 18.47
CA VAL A 859 0.30 32.36 17.59
C VAL A 859 0.97 33.39 16.70
N ASN A 860 0.21 34.31 16.09
CA ASN A 860 0.78 35.36 15.24
C ASN A 860 1.69 36.32 16.00
N ALA A 861 1.34 36.68 17.24
CA ALA A 861 2.17 37.56 18.07
C ALA A 861 3.51 36.90 18.40
N GLU A 862 3.50 35.66 18.88
CA GLU A 862 4.72 34.93 19.23
C GLU A 862 5.56 34.58 17.98
N ALA A 863 4.92 34.14 16.89
CA ALA A 863 5.61 33.86 15.64
C ALA A 863 6.33 35.10 15.08
N ALA A 864 5.76 36.30 15.21
CA ALA A 864 6.41 37.55 14.82
C ALA A 864 7.67 37.88 15.66
N GLU A 865 7.73 37.43 16.91
CA GLU A 865 8.93 37.52 17.74
C GLU A 865 9.99 36.47 17.34
N LEU A 866 9.56 35.23 17.10
CA LEU A 866 10.44 34.14 16.70
C LEU A 866 11.05 34.35 15.31
N ALA A 867 10.29 34.91 14.36
CA ALA A 867 10.74 35.11 12.97
C ALA A 867 12.02 35.96 12.83
N LYS A 868 12.36 36.73 13.86
CA LYS A 868 13.60 37.53 13.92
C LYS A 868 14.84 36.70 14.27
N LYS A 869 14.66 35.49 14.80
CA LYS A 869 15.71 34.67 15.43
C LYS A 869 15.67 33.17 15.07
N THR A 870 14.68 32.71 14.30
CA THR A 870 14.52 31.33 13.82
C THR A 870 14.48 31.27 12.30
N ASP A 871 14.77 30.09 11.74
CA ASP A 871 14.76 29.81 10.30
C ASP A 871 13.45 29.18 9.83
N ALA A 872 12.74 28.50 10.74
CA ALA A 872 11.37 28.03 10.52
C ALA A 872 10.56 28.09 11.82
N ILE A 873 9.24 28.15 11.68
CA ILE A 873 8.30 28.16 12.80
C ILE A 873 7.19 27.13 12.56
N VAL A 874 6.97 26.28 13.55
CA VAL A 874 5.86 25.33 13.60
C VAL A 874 4.93 25.74 14.73
N ALA A 875 3.66 25.93 14.43
CA ALA A 875 2.64 26.05 15.45
C ALA A 875 2.14 24.64 15.80
N ILE A 876 2.11 24.29 17.08
CA ILE A 876 1.63 23.01 17.56
C ILE A 876 0.63 23.23 18.68
N GLY A 877 -0.47 22.49 18.67
CA GLY A 877 -1.47 22.70 19.70
C GLY A 877 -2.79 22.02 19.45
N HIS A 878 -3.72 22.35 20.32
CA HIS A 878 -4.89 21.53 20.54
C HIS A 878 -6.13 22.11 19.83
N LEU A 879 -6.12 22.12 18.50
CA LEU A 879 -7.30 22.38 17.67
C LEU A 879 -7.35 21.29 16.59
N GLY A 880 -8.56 20.91 16.17
CA GLY A 880 -8.74 19.84 15.20
C GLY A 880 -9.54 20.24 13.97
N ALA A 881 -9.44 19.41 12.94
CA ALA A 881 -10.36 19.42 11.81
C ALA A 881 -11.66 18.72 12.21
N THR A 882 -12.79 19.24 11.76
CA THR A 882 -14.11 18.71 12.15
C THR A 882 -14.83 18.04 10.99
N GLU A 883 -14.47 18.39 9.76
CA GLU A 883 -15.11 17.90 8.53
C GLU A 883 -14.11 17.85 7.36
N GLY A 884 -14.57 17.36 6.21
CA GLY A 884 -13.80 17.30 4.97
C GLY A 884 -13.16 15.93 4.71
N THR A 885 -12.05 15.94 3.98
CA THR A 885 -11.26 14.73 3.65
C THR A 885 -9.82 14.91 4.13
N LEU A 886 -9.04 13.83 4.11
CA LEU A 886 -7.61 13.83 4.43
C LEU A 886 -6.85 14.98 3.78
N THR A 887 -7.16 15.32 2.52
CA THR A 887 -6.40 16.31 1.74
C THR A 887 -7.15 17.61 1.49
N SER A 888 -8.43 17.66 1.86
CA SER A 888 -9.28 18.86 1.80
C SER A 888 -10.08 18.99 3.10
N PRO A 889 -9.40 19.25 4.24
CA PRO A 889 -10.06 19.36 5.54
C PRO A 889 -10.69 20.73 5.76
N THR A 890 -11.63 20.80 6.71
CA THR A 890 -12.21 22.05 7.27
C THR A 890 -12.34 21.95 8.79
N GLY A 891 -12.44 23.09 9.47
CA GLY A 891 -12.61 23.17 10.93
C GLY A 891 -11.61 24.11 11.61
N PRO A 892 -11.67 24.27 12.94
CA PRO A 892 -10.89 25.25 13.69
C PRO A 892 -9.37 25.19 13.45
N LEU A 893 -8.80 23.99 13.31
CA LEU A 893 -7.37 23.83 12.95
C LEU A 893 -7.05 24.45 11.59
N VAL A 894 -7.93 24.24 10.62
CA VAL A 894 -7.79 24.75 9.25
C VAL A 894 -7.98 26.25 9.22
N ASP A 895 -8.94 26.78 9.99
CA ASP A 895 -9.15 28.22 10.13
C ASP A 895 -7.92 28.91 10.74
N LEU A 896 -7.27 28.30 11.74
CA LEU A 896 -5.99 28.78 12.25
C LEU A 896 -4.92 28.74 11.14
N ALA A 897 -4.74 27.60 10.47
CA ALA A 897 -3.72 27.43 9.44
C ALA A 897 -3.87 28.41 8.27
N ASP A 898 -5.09 28.77 7.89
CA ASP A 898 -5.37 29.75 6.83
C ASP A 898 -5.10 31.20 7.26
N ASN A 899 -5.04 31.51 8.57
CA ASN A 899 -4.94 32.86 9.11
C ASN A 899 -3.65 33.16 9.91
N VAL A 900 -2.73 32.20 10.03
CA VAL A 900 -1.41 32.44 10.63
C VAL A 900 -0.44 33.14 9.68
N THR A 901 0.56 33.81 10.26
CA THR A 901 1.61 34.57 9.60
C THR A 901 2.96 34.23 10.21
N ASN A 902 4.02 34.14 9.40
CA ASN A 902 5.36 33.67 9.80
C ASN A 902 5.39 32.22 10.34
N VAL A 903 4.40 31.40 9.99
CA VAL A 903 4.34 29.98 10.38
C VAL A 903 4.50 29.13 9.11
N ASP A 904 5.30 28.07 9.18
CA ASP A 904 5.58 27.18 8.05
C ASP A 904 4.72 25.92 8.08
N ALA A 905 4.40 25.44 9.29
CA ALA A 905 3.53 24.30 9.52
C ALA A 905 2.67 24.47 10.78
N VAL A 906 1.47 23.88 10.75
CA VAL A 906 0.52 23.81 11.87
C VAL A 906 0.22 22.34 12.13
N ILE A 907 0.50 21.89 13.35
CA ILE A 907 0.22 20.54 13.83
C ILE A 907 -0.91 20.62 14.84
N GLY A 908 -2.06 20.04 14.50
CA GLY A 908 -3.26 20.01 15.32
C GLY A 908 -3.49 18.69 16.05
N ASP A 909 -4.62 18.65 16.76
CA ASP A 909 -5.05 17.54 17.61
C ASP A 909 -6.58 17.57 17.87
N HIS A 910 -7.07 16.98 18.96
CA HIS A 910 -8.41 17.18 19.56
C HIS A 910 -9.56 16.37 18.95
N THR A 911 -9.57 16.15 17.64
CA THR A 911 -10.75 15.59 16.93
C THR A 911 -10.54 14.18 16.36
N ASP A 912 -9.39 13.55 16.62
CA ASP A 912 -9.01 12.20 16.16
C ASP A 912 -9.17 12.04 14.62
N GLN A 913 -8.87 13.10 13.85
CA GLN A 913 -8.90 13.09 12.39
C GLN A 913 -7.48 12.96 11.82
N GLN A 914 -7.38 12.36 10.63
CA GLN A 914 -6.16 12.48 9.83
C GLN A 914 -6.36 13.54 8.78
N VAL A 915 -5.53 14.57 8.80
CA VAL A 915 -5.49 15.60 7.76
C VAL A 915 -4.05 15.88 7.34
N LEU A 916 -3.84 16.12 6.06
CA LEU A 916 -2.56 16.50 5.49
C LEU A 916 -2.80 17.34 4.23
N ALA A 917 -2.59 18.65 4.35
CA ALA A 917 -2.77 19.58 3.26
C ALA A 917 -1.76 20.73 3.32
N VAL A 918 -1.40 21.29 2.16
CA VAL A 918 -0.72 22.59 2.08
C VAL A 918 -1.76 23.64 1.76
N ARG A 919 -1.88 24.66 2.62
CA ARG A 919 -2.88 25.71 2.54
C ARG A 919 -2.51 26.76 1.48
N PRO A 920 -3.46 27.57 0.98
CA PRO A 920 -3.18 28.60 -0.04
C PRO A 920 -2.12 29.63 0.36
N ASN A 921 -1.92 29.88 1.66
CA ASN A 921 -0.86 30.74 2.20
C ASN A 921 0.51 30.02 2.31
N GLY A 922 0.60 28.76 1.88
CA GLY A 922 1.78 27.92 1.93
C GLY A 922 1.91 27.05 3.18
N VAL A 923 1.12 27.28 4.23
CA VAL A 923 1.27 26.55 5.50
C VAL A 923 0.95 25.06 5.32
N LEU A 924 1.84 24.18 5.80
CA LEU A 924 1.53 22.74 5.92
C LEU A 924 0.64 22.52 7.14
N VAL A 925 -0.55 21.94 6.99
CA VAL A 925 -1.41 21.55 8.11
C VAL A 925 -1.47 20.03 8.23
N THR A 926 -1.32 19.52 9.45
CA THR A 926 -1.49 18.09 9.74
C THR A 926 -2.17 17.85 11.08
N GLU A 927 -2.94 16.77 11.15
CA GLU A 927 -3.53 16.17 12.35
C GLU A 927 -3.49 14.65 12.14
N ASN A 928 -3.45 13.87 13.22
CA ASN A 928 -3.37 12.42 13.13
C ASN A 928 -4.30 11.71 14.11
N ARG A 929 -4.45 10.40 13.95
CA ARG A 929 -5.22 9.56 14.88
C ARG A 929 -4.61 9.59 16.29
N SER A 930 -5.49 9.59 17.29
CA SER A 930 -5.16 9.68 18.70
C SER A 930 -4.47 8.41 19.25
N LYS A 931 -3.99 8.50 20.49
CA LYS A 931 -3.56 7.37 21.34
C LYS A 931 -2.38 6.57 20.82
N GLY A 932 -1.58 7.20 19.96
CA GLY A 932 -0.44 6.54 19.31
C GLY A 932 -0.85 5.41 18.36
N LEU A 933 -2.10 5.39 17.89
CA LEU A 933 -2.51 4.49 16.81
C LEU A 933 -1.69 4.74 15.56
N ARG A 934 -1.35 6.02 15.31
CA ARG A 934 -0.48 6.53 14.25
C ARG A 934 0.53 7.48 14.86
N PHE A 935 1.60 7.74 14.13
CA PHE A 935 2.43 8.92 14.31
C PHE A 935 2.68 9.56 12.94
N THR A 936 3.01 10.85 12.96
CA THR A 936 3.30 11.65 11.78
C THR A 936 4.78 11.97 11.74
N ARG A 937 5.41 11.89 10.56
CA ARG A 937 6.70 12.52 10.31
C ARG A 937 6.50 13.76 9.46
N VAL A 938 6.91 14.91 9.95
CA VAL A 938 6.98 16.17 9.19
C VAL A 938 8.43 16.44 8.83
N ARG A 939 8.68 16.83 7.59
CA ARG A 939 10.02 17.24 7.11
C ARG A 939 9.97 18.68 6.64
N LEU A 940 10.86 19.50 7.18
CA LEU A 940 11.09 20.87 6.76
C LEU A 940 12.51 20.98 6.22
N VAL A 941 12.65 21.40 4.96
CA VAL A 941 13.95 21.63 4.34
C VAL A 941 14.21 23.12 4.33
N ILE A 942 15.28 23.51 5.01
CA ILE A 942 15.73 24.89 5.19
C ILE A 942 16.74 25.23 4.10
N GLY A 943 16.51 26.34 3.41
CA GLY A 943 17.40 26.88 2.40
C GLY A 943 18.61 27.63 3.00
N PRO A 944 19.64 27.91 2.19
CA PRO A 944 20.81 28.65 2.65
C PRO A 944 20.49 30.05 3.17
N GLY A 945 21.22 30.49 4.20
CA GLY A 945 21.19 31.86 4.68
C GLY A 945 19.88 32.25 5.37
N LYS A 946 19.05 33.08 4.71
CA LYS A 946 17.77 33.57 5.25
C LYS A 946 16.58 33.18 4.36
N GLU A 947 16.74 32.16 3.53
CA GLU A 947 15.69 31.72 2.60
C GLU A 947 14.53 31.02 3.32
N GLY A 948 14.73 30.54 4.55
CA GLY A 948 13.70 29.88 5.36
C GLY A 948 13.37 28.48 4.83
N VAL A 949 12.12 28.04 5.02
CA VAL A 949 11.64 26.73 4.53
C VAL A 949 11.44 26.77 3.01
N VAL A 950 12.19 25.94 2.30
CA VAL A 950 12.15 25.79 0.83
C VAL A 950 11.47 24.51 0.37
N TYR A 951 11.16 23.57 1.29
CA TYR A 951 10.32 22.41 1.03
C TYR A 951 9.71 21.90 2.34
N ARG A 952 8.49 21.37 2.25
CA ARG A 952 7.76 20.81 3.39
C ARG A 952 6.87 19.65 2.97
N THR A 953 6.86 18.60 3.76
CA THR A 953 6.00 17.43 3.55
C THR A 953 5.71 16.74 4.88
N ALA A 954 4.69 15.90 4.90
CA ALA A 954 4.48 14.96 6.00
C ALA A 954 3.98 13.61 5.51
N ASP A 955 4.15 12.59 6.34
CA ASP A 955 3.73 11.22 6.11
C ASP A 955 3.24 10.55 7.42
N PHE A 956 2.28 9.63 7.29
CA PHE A 956 1.67 8.89 8.39
C PHE A 956 2.12 7.44 8.42
N HIS A 957 2.31 6.92 9.62
CA HIS A 957 2.80 5.56 9.82
C HIS A 957 2.00 4.79 10.86
N LYS A 958 1.92 3.48 10.65
CA LYS A 958 1.26 2.54 11.56
C LYS A 958 2.30 1.81 12.43
N PRO A 959 2.42 2.15 13.73
CA PRO A 959 3.36 1.51 14.65
C PRO A 959 2.87 0.13 15.09
N TRP A 960 2.80 -0.83 14.16
CA TRP A 960 2.46 -2.22 14.49
C TRP A 960 3.47 -2.83 15.46
N ASN A 961 2.98 -3.61 16.42
CA ASN A 961 3.83 -4.21 17.46
C ASN A 961 4.46 -5.52 16.99
N LEU A 962 3.82 -6.20 16.02
CA LEU A 962 4.28 -7.47 15.49
C LEU A 962 5.69 -7.31 14.89
N GLY A 963 6.62 -8.16 15.34
CA GLY A 963 8.02 -8.14 14.92
C GLY A 963 8.87 -7.03 15.56
N VAL A 964 8.32 -6.27 16.51
CA VAL A 964 9.04 -5.21 17.22
C VAL A 964 9.31 -5.66 18.65
N THR A 965 10.57 -5.60 19.08
CA THR A 965 10.93 -5.81 20.48
C THR A 965 10.65 -4.52 21.25
N PRO A 966 9.76 -4.50 22.27
CA PRO A 966 9.45 -3.29 23.01
C PRO A 966 10.66 -2.75 23.76
N ASP A 967 10.71 -1.43 23.97
CA ASP A 967 11.72 -0.82 24.83
C ASP A 967 11.66 -1.41 26.24
N ALA A 968 12.80 -1.89 26.73
CA ALA A 968 12.87 -2.64 27.97
C ALA A 968 12.64 -1.76 29.21
N ALA A 969 13.05 -0.48 29.18
CA ALA A 969 12.89 0.42 30.31
C ALA A 969 11.43 0.84 30.47
N ILE A 970 10.78 1.21 29.36
CA ILE A 970 9.34 1.51 29.34
C ILE A 970 8.56 0.25 29.73
N GLN A 971 8.83 -0.91 29.14
CA GLN A 971 8.11 -2.15 29.45
C GLN A 971 8.22 -2.52 30.94
N ALA A 972 9.41 -2.43 31.54
CA ALA A 972 9.60 -2.70 32.97
C ALA A 972 8.77 -1.76 33.85
N LYS A 973 8.63 -0.49 33.46
CA LYS A 973 7.78 0.48 34.15
C LYS A 973 6.30 0.11 34.03
N LEU A 974 5.83 -0.28 32.85
CA LEU A 974 4.45 -0.73 32.64
C LEU A 974 4.13 -1.99 33.46
N ASP A 975 5.06 -2.94 33.52
CA ASP A 975 4.92 -4.17 34.31
C ASP A 975 4.81 -3.86 35.81
N ALA A 976 5.62 -2.92 36.31
CA ALA A 976 5.57 -2.49 37.71
C ALA A 976 4.26 -1.77 38.08
N LEU A 977 3.69 -0.98 37.16
CA LEU A 977 2.37 -0.36 37.34
C LEU A 977 1.28 -1.42 37.34
N ASN A 978 1.29 -2.34 36.37
CA ASN A 978 0.32 -3.42 36.29
C ASN A 978 0.35 -4.33 37.53
N ALA A 979 1.53 -4.61 38.09
CA ALA A 979 1.68 -5.37 39.33
C ALA A 979 0.99 -4.69 40.54
N GLN A 980 1.02 -3.36 40.61
CA GLN A 980 0.34 -2.59 41.65
C GLN A 980 -1.19 -2.55 41.44
N LEU A 981 -1.64 -2.50 40.18
CA LEU A 981 -3.05 -2.40 39.82
C LEU A 981 -3.79 -3.74 39.91
N ALA A 982 -3.11 -4.85 39.59
CA ALA A 982 -3.69 -6.19 39.54
C ALA A 982 -4.53 -6.57 40.79
N PRO A 983 -4.05 -6.42 42.04
CA PRO A 983 -4.85 -6.76 43.22
C PRO A 983 -6.09 -5.87 43.40
N ILE A 984 -6.06 -4.64 42.89
CA ILE A 984 -7.15 -3.67 43.02
C ILE A 984 -8.23 -3.97 41.98
N PHE A 985 -7.83 -4.16 40.73
CA PHE A 985 -8.77 -4.32 39.62
C PHE A 985 -9.35 -5.72 39.50
N ASN A 986 -8.61 -6.77 39.90
CA ASN A 986 -9.11 -8.14 39.88
C ASN A 986 -10.08 -8.47 41.03
N ALA A 987 -10.33 -7.53 41.94
CA ALA A 987 -11.27 -7.71 43.04
C ALA A 987 -12.70 -7.86 42.50
N VAL A 988 -13.32 -9.03 42.69
CA VAL A 988 -14.72 -9.28 42.35
C VAL A 988 -15.63 -8.50 43.30
N VAL A 989 -16.38 -7.54 42.77
CA VAL A 989 -17.31 -6.66 43.49
C VAL A 989 -18.76 -7.15 43.40
N GLY A 990 -19.06 -8.03 42.44
CA GLY A 990 -20.41 -8.56 42.25
C GLY A 990 -20.47 -9.73 41.27
N ARG A 991 -21.68 -10.24 41.03
CA ARG A 991 -21.96 -11.28 40.02
C ARG A 991 -23.31 -11.01 39.36
N SER A 992 -23.36 -11.11 38.04
CA SER A 992 -24.59 -11.03 37.24
C SER A 992 -25.05 -12.40 36.76
N THR A 993 -26.35 -12.63 36.69
CA THR A 993 -26.94 -13.84 36.08
C THR A 993 -27.06 -13.74 34.56
N VAL A 994 -26.86 -12.56 33.99
CA VAL A 994 -26.91 -12.28 32.54
C VAL A 994 -25.66 -11.52 32.09
N ALA A 995 -25.35 -11.59 30.80
CA ALA A 995 -24.34 -10.72 30.21
C ALA A 995 -24.85 -9.27 30.15
N VAL A 996 -24.00 -8.29 30.45
CA VAL A 996 -24.33 -6.87 30.46
C VAL A 996 -23.45 -6.16 29.41
N PRO A 997 -23.85 -6.20 28.12
CA PRO A 997 -23.08 -5.60 27.05
C PRO A 997 -23.27 -4.08 26.98
N ARG A 998 -22.33 -3.42 26.31
CA ARG A 998 -22.41 -2.01 25.95
C ARG A 998 -23.39 -1.75 24.81
N ALA A 999 -23.48 -2.69 23.87
CA ALA A 999 -24.34 -2.55 22.70
C ALA A 999 -25.79 -2.22 23.11
N ASP A 1000 -26.39 -1.28 22.38
CA ASP A 1000 -27.78 -0.90 22.62
C ASP A 1000 -28.77 -1.84 21.92
N ALA A 1001 -30.05 -1.74 22.30
CA ALA A 1001 -31.15 -2.54 21.75
C ALA A 1001 -31.38 -2.33 20.25
N CYS A 1002 -30.77 -1.30 19.64
CA CYS A 1002 -30.81 -1.02 18.21
C CYS A 1002 -29.62 -1.65 17.45
N GLY A 1003 -28.80 -2.45 18.14
CA GLY A 1003 -27.70 -3.19 17.54
C GLY A 1003 -26.43 -2.36 17.32
N GLN A 1004 -26.36 -1.13 17.85
CA GLN A 1004 -25.16 -0.30 17.77
C GLN A 1004 -24.18 -0.68 18.87
N SER A 1005 -22.98 -1.12 18.48
CA SER A 1005 -21.92 -1.58 19.40
C SER A 1005 -21.47 -0.51 20.40
N ALA A 1006 -21.48 0.77 20.00
CA ALA A 1006 -21.12 1.88 20.87
C ALA A 1006 -22.18 2.23 21.94
N GLY A 1007 -23.40 1.70 21.81
CA GLY A 1007 -24.50 1.91 22.76
C GLY A 1007 -25.06 3.33 22.82
N ARG A 1008 -25.01 4.08 21.71
CA ARG A 1008 -25.25 5.54 21.65
C ARG A 1008 -26.57 5.94 21.01
N SER A 1009 -27.38 5.00 20.55
CA SER A 1009 -28.57 5.30 19.77
C SER A 1009 -29.88 4.94 20.49
N CYS A 1010 -29.83 3.96 21.38
CA CYS A 1010 -31.00 3.39 22.05
C CYS A 1010 -30.68 2.93 23.48
N GLU A 1011 -31.69 2.40 24.17
CA GLU A 1011 -31.56 1.78 25.49
C GLU A 1011 -30.48 0.69 25.50
N SER A 1012 -29.60 0.70 26.51
CA SER A 1012 -28.55 -0.32 26.68
C SER A 1012 -28.60 -0.93 28.07
N LEU A 1013 -28.29 -2.22 28.18
CA LEU A 1013 -28.36 -2.93 29.46
C LEU A 1013 -27.32 -2.37 30.47
N VAL A 1014 -26.13 -1.99 29.99
CA VAL A 1014 -25.15 -1.29 30.84
C VAL A 1014 -25.67 0.07 31.31
N GLY A 1015 -26.39 0.81 30.45
CA GLY A 1015 -27.04 2.06 30.81
C GLY A 1015 -28.05 1.87 31.94
N ASN A 1016 -28.92 0.88 31.81
CA ASN A 1016 -29.91 0.53 32.83
C ASN A 1016 -29.25 0.17 34.16
N VAL A 1017 -28.22 -0.69 34.16
CA VAL A 1017 -27.54 -1.08 35.40
C VAL A 1017 -26.90 0.13 36.08
N VAL A 1018 -26.26 1.04 35.32
CA VAL A 1018 -25.64 2.23 35.87
C VAL A 1018 -26.68 3.20 36.44
N THR A 1019 -27.75 3.50 35.70
CA THR A 1019 -28.79 4.42 36.17
C THR A 1019 -29.60 3.82 37.32
N ASP A 1020 -29.87 2.51 37.33
CA ASP A 1020 -30.49 1.82 38.47
C ASP A 1020 -29.60 1.88 39.71
N ALA A 1021 -28.29 1.65 39.55
CA ALA A 1021 -27.32 1.78 40.65
C ALA A 1021 -27.29 3.21 41.20
N MET A 1022 -27.26 4.23 40.33
CA MET A 1022 -27.33 5.64 40.74
C MET A 1022 -28.63 5.94 41.51
N ARG A 1023 -29.79 5.57 40.94
CA ARG A 1023 -31.10 5.84 41.55
C ARG A 1023 -31.24 5.17 42.91
N THR A 1024 -30.78 3.91 43.01
CA THR A 1024 -30.83 3.13 44.26
C THR A 1024 -29.88 3.71 45.31
N ALA A 1025 -28.63 4.01 44.94
CA ALA A 1025 -27.61 4.48 45.87
C ALA A 1025 -27.98 5.85 46.49
N TYR A 1026 -28.57 6.74 45.68
CA TYR A 1026 -28.89 8.11 46.12
C TYR A 1026 -30.38 8.34 46.45
N SER A 1027 -31.21 7.31 46.35
CA SER A 1027 -32.66 7.37 46.66
C SER A 1027 -33.39 8.52 45.93
N THR A 1028 -33.10 8.69 44.64
CA THR A 1028 -33.73 9.73 43.80
C THR A 1028 -34.96 9.22 43.06
N ASP A 1029 -35.79 10.14 42.57
CA ASP A 1029 -37.00 9.82 41.81
C ASP A 1029 -36.68 9.12 40.48
N PHE A 1030 -35.65 9.60 39.79
CA PHE A 1030 -35.08 9.05 38.57
C PHE A 1030 -33.57 9.29 38.54
N ALA A 1031 -32.87 8.62 37.63
CA ALA A 1031 -31.46 8.84 37.33
C ALA A 1031 -31.24 8.92 35.83
N LEU A 1032 -30.25 9.70 35.41
CA LEU A 1032 -29.90 9.96 34.02
C LEU A 1032 -28.38 9.83 33.87
N THR A 1033 -27.92 9.25 32.77
CA THR A 1033 -26.53 9.33 32.34
C THR A 1033 -26.45 9.37 30.82
N ASN A 1034 -25.48 10.07 30.26
CA ASN A 1034 -25.29 10.08 28.82
C ASN A 1034 -24.51 8.81 28.39
N SER A 1035 -24.92 8.20 27.29
CA SER A 1035 -24.31 6.99 26.72
C SER A 1035 -22.83 7.17 26.36
N GLY A 1036 -22.38 8.39 26.09
CA GLY A 1036 -20.98 8.73 25.86
C GLY A 1036 -20.07 8.46 27.07
N GLY A 1037 -20.63 8.54 28.28
CA GLY A 1037 -19.95 8.23 29.53
C GLY A 1037 -19.76 6.73 29.79
N LEU A 1038 -20.49 5.87 29.06
CA LEU A 1038 -20.45 4.41 29.19
C LEU A 1038 -19.50 3.85 28.13
N ARG A 1039 -18.39 3.24 28.57
CA ARG A 1039 -17.24 2.98 27.68
C ARG A 1039 -16.99 1.51 27.35
N ALA A 1040 -17.47 0.59 28.17
CA ALA A 1040 -17.21 -0.84 28.02
C ALA A 1040 -18.43 -1.71 28.32
N ASN A 1041 -18.29 -3.00 28.06
CA ASN A 1041 -19.18 -4.03 28.61
C ASN A 1041 -18.94 -4.14 30.13
N LEU A 1042 -20.00 -4.33 30.94
CA LEU A 1042 -19.83 -4.52 32.39
C LEU A 1042 -19.45 -5.97 32.75
N THR A 1043 -19.89 -6.94 31.95
CA THR A 1043 -19.44 -8.33 32.06
C THR A 1043 -18.77 -8.77 30.76
N CYS A 1044 -18.12 -9.95 30.76
CA CYS A 1044 -17.43 -10.49 29.59
C CYS A 1044 -18.25 -11.61 28.93
N PRO A 1045 -19.10 -11.32 27.93
CA PRO A 1045 -19.80 -12.38 27.20
C PRO A 1045 -18.83 -13.25 26.40
N ALA A 1046 -19.16 -14.54 26.24
CA ALA A 1046 -18.43 -15.41 25.32
C ALA A 1046 -18.55 -14.85 23.88
N GLY A 1047 -17.41 -14.63 23.22
CA GLY A 1047 -17.37 -14.08 21.85
C GLY A 1047 -17.54 -12.55 21.77
N ALA A 1048 -17.49 -11.82 22.89
CA ALA A 1048 -17.44 -10.37 22.86
C ALA A 1048 -16.11 -9.88 22.27
N THR A 1049 -16.15 -9.33 21.06
CA THR A 1049 -15.07 -8.50 20.53
C THR A 1049 -15.27 -7.08 21.07
N ASP A 1050 -14.73 -6.80 22.26
CA ASP A 1050 -14.56 -5.41 22.64
C ASP A 1050 -13.47 -4.81 21.72
N PRO A 1051 -13.74 -3.74 20.96
CA PRO A 1051 -12.70 -3.08 20.17
C PRO A 1051 -11.55 -2.55 21.06
N ASN A 1052 -11.76 -2.42 22.36
CA ASN A 1052 -10.71 -2.20 23.35
C ASN A 1052 -10.23 -3.54 23.93
N SER A 1053 -9.26 -4.19 23.28
CA SER A 1053 -8.57 -5.40 23.78
C SER A 1053 -7.81 -5.23 25.12
N GLN A 1054 -7.94 -4.05 25.73
CA GLN A 1054 -7.38 -3.59 27.00
C GLN A 1054 -8.41 -3.56 28.15
N ASP A 1055 -9.67 -3.92 27.88
CA ASP A 1055 -10.67 -4.01 28.94
C ASP A 1055 -10.36 -5.15 29.91
N PHE A 1056 -10.93 -5.07 31.12
CA PHE A 1056 -10.89 -6.14 32.12
C PHE A 1056 -11.70 -7.40 31.71
N CYS A 1057 -11.98 -7.52 30.41
CA CYS A 1057 -12.51 -8.66 29.70
C CYS A 1057 -11.50 -9.16 28.65
N PRO A 1058 -10.34 -9.71 29.08
CA PRO A 1058 -9.30 -10.15 28.15
C PRO A 1058 -9.80 -11.27 27.22
N PRO A 1059 -9.43 -11.25 25.93
CA PRO A 1059 -9.84 -12.27 24.95
C PRO A 1059 -9.39 -13.71 25.29
N SER A 1060 -8.33 -13.83 26.11
CA SER A 1060 -7.68 -15.10 26.47
C SER A 1060 -8.00 -15.62 27.87
N VAL A 1061 -8.77 -14.89 28.68
CA VAL A 1061 -9.15 -15.33 30.03
C VAL A 1061 -10.61 -14.99 30.25
N TYR A 1062 -11.44 -16.03 30.17
CA TYR A 1062 -12.83 -16.01 30.58
C TYR A 1062 -13.03 -15.29 31.92
N PRO A 1063 -14.20 -14.66 32.09
CA PRO A 1063 -15.27 -15.50 32.56
C PRO A 1063 -16.46 -15.54 31.60
N VAL A 1064 -16.59 -16.66 30.88
CA VAL A 1064 -17.86 -17.39 30.88
C VAL A 1064 -18.38 -17.45 32.32
N PRO A 1065 -19.70 -17.59 32.52
CA PRO A 1065 -20.24 -17.73 33.85
C PRO A 1065 -19.35 -18.61 34.74
N ASP A 1066 -19.01 -18.13 35.93
CA ASP A 1066 -18.08 -18.80 36.85
C ASP A 1066 -18.61 -20.21 37.18
N ALA A 1067 -17.91 -20.98 38.03
CA ALA A 1067 -18.37 -22.32 38.39
C ALA A 1067 -19.81 -22.36 38.96
N SER A 1068 -20.40 -21.22 39.35
CA SER A 1068 -21.80 -21.07 39.77
C SER A 1068 -22.76 -20.63 38.66
N GLY A 1069 -22.32 -20.56 37.40
CA GLY A 1069 -23.15 -20.12 36.29
C GLY A 1069 -23.43 -18.61 36.26
N ARG A 1070 -22.60 -17.78 36.91
CA ARG A 1070 -22.78 -16.31 36.95
C ARG A 1070 -21.56 -15.52 36.46
N TYR A 1071 -21.78 -14.40 35.81
CA TYR A 1071 -20.71 -13.52 35.32
C TYR A 1071 -20.14 -12.69 36.48
N PRO A 1072 -18.87 -12.89 36.90
CA PRO A 1072 -18.26 -12.03 37.89
C PRO A 1072 -18.09 -10.61 37.34
N ILE A 1073 -18.31 -9.64 38.22
CA ILE A 1073 -18.09 -8.22 37.99
C ILE A 1073 -16.94 -7.83 38.92
N THR A 1074 -15.88 -7.29 38.36
CA THR A 1074 -14.66 -6.86 39.04
C THR A 1074 -14.64 -5.34 39.12
N ARG A 1075 -13.83 -4.81 40.05
CA ARG A 1075 -13.61 -3.36 40.15
C ARG A 1075 -13.05 -2.79 38.85
N GLY A 1076 -12.18 -3.54 38.17
CA GLY A 1076 -11.69 -3.19 36.85
C GLY A 1076 -12.83 -3.04 35.84
N GLN A 1077 -13.73 -4.02 35.73
CA GLN A 1077 -14.87 -3.93 34.80
C GLN A 1077 -15.76 -2.71 35.06
N VAL A 1078 -16.00 -2.36 36.32
CA VAL A 1078 -16.74 -1.13 36.67
C VAL A 1078 -16.00 0.12 36.18
N LEU A 1079 -14.67 0.16 36.35
CA LEU A 1079 -13.85 1.27 35.85
C LEU A 1079 -13.79 1.32 34.32
N GLY A 1080 -13.78 0.17 33.65
CA GLY A 1080 -13.90 0.10 32.18
C GLY A 1080 -15.20 0.72 31.68
N VAL A 1081 -16.32 0.51 32.39
CA VAL A 1081 -17.60 1.15 32.04
C VAL A 1081 -17.57 2.66 32.32
N LEU A 1082 -17.02 3.08 33.47
CA LEU A 1082 -17.04 4.46 33.98
C LEU A 1082 -15.61 5.01 34.21
N PRO A 1083 -14.80 5.27 33.17
CA PRO A 1083 -13.36 5.50 33.34
C PRO A 1083 -13.00 6.93 33.77
N PHE A 1084 -13.92 7.89 33.65
CA PHE A 1084 -13.62 9.32 33.78
C PHE A 1084 -13.54 9.84 35.23
N GLY A 1085 -13.63 8.96 36.23
CA GLY A 1085 -13.69 9.39 37.64
C GLY A 1085 -14.90 10.29 37.97
N ASN A 1086 -15.94 10.25 37.13
CA ASN A 1086 -17.14 11.07 37.27
C ASN A 1086 -17.79 10.86 38.64
N VAL A 1087 -18.21 11.95 39.26
CA VAL A 1087 -19.01 11.92 40.48
C VAL A 1087 -20.50 11.95 40.13
N SER A 1088 -21.31 11.14 40.80
CA SER A 1088 -22.76 11.27 40.71
C SER A 1088 -23.21 12.49 41.51
N ALA A 1089 -24.05 13.33 40.90
CA ALA A 1089 -24.66 14.47 41.57
C ALA A 1089 -26.18 14.28 41.69
N THR A 1090 -26.75 14.73 42.80
CA THR A 1090 -28.21 14.77 43.01
C THR A 1090 -28.70 16.20 42.86
N LEU A 1091 -29.70 16.41 42.00
CA LEU A 1091 -30.23 17.74 41.67
C LEU A 1091 -31.75 17.73 41.82
N GLN A 1092 -32.31 18.90 42.14
CA GLN A 1092 -33.75 19.17 41.95
C GLN A 1092 -33.89 19.89 40.61
N ILE A 1093 -34.66 19.31 39.70
CA ILE A 1093 -34.90 19.89 38.37
C ILE A 1093 -36.40 20.03 38.12
N THR A 1094 -36.76 21.06 37.37
CA THR A 1094 -38.13 21.28 36.89
C THR A 1094 -38.43 20.34 35.72
N GLY A 1095 -39.72 20.13 35.44
CA GLY A 1095 -40.14 19.36 34.26
C GLY A 1095 -39.70 19.99 32.93
N ALA A 1096 -39.52 21.31 32.88
CA ALA A 1096 -39.00 22.01 31.71
C ALA A 1096 -37.53 21.69 31.46
N GLU A 1097 -36.68 21.76 32.50
CA GLU A 1097 -35.25 21.40 32.40
C GLU A 1097 -35.07 19.93 32.04
N LEU A 1098 -35.90 19.03 32.61
CA LEU A 1098 -35.90 17.62 32.23
C LEU A 1098 -36.27 17.45 30.75
N LYS A 1099 -37.28 18.18 30.26
CA LYS A 1099 -37.65 18.13 28.84
C LYS A 1099 -36.50 18.62 27.95
N ASP A 1100 -35.86 19.72 28.30
CA ASP A 1100 -34.73 20.28 27.53
C ASP A 1100 -33.55 19.31 27.48
N TYR A 1101 -33.25 18.64 28.60
CA TYR A 1101 -32.25 17.56 28.63
C TYR A 1101 -32.62 16.42 27.67
N LEU A 1102 -33.86 15.94 27.72
CA LEU A 1102 -34.30 14.82 26.86
C LEU A 1102 -34.31 15.21 25.38
N GLU A 1103 -34.67 16.46 25.05
CA GLU A 1103 -34.57 16.99 23.68
C GLU A 1103 -33.11 17.04 23.22
N THR A 1104 -32.21 17.47 24.10
CA THR A 1104 -30.76 17.45 23.84
C THR A 1104 -30.30 16.03 23.55
N ALA A 1105 -30.71 15.07 24.38
CA ALA A 1105 -30.30 13.68 24.30
C ALA A 1105 -30.66 13.00 22.97
N VAL A 1106 -31.73 13.43 22.28
CA VAL A 1106 -32.19 12.83 21.01
C VAL A 1106 -31.97 13.73 19.79
N SER A 1107 -31.38 14.91 19.96
CA SER A 1107 -31.24 15.93 18.92
C SER A 1107 -30.33 15.53 17.75
N SER A 1108 -29.28 14.72 17.98
CA SER A 1108 -28.36 14.28 16.91
C SER A 1108 -28.80 13.02 16.19
N LEU A 1109 -29.83 12.32 16.67
CA LEU A 1109 -30.26 11.07 16.02
C LEU A 1109 -30.77 11.35 14.59
N PRO A 1110 -30.54 10.45 13.63
CA PRO A 1110 -29.99 9.09 13.78
C PRO A 1110 -28.44 9.00 13.79
N ALA A 1111 -27.70 10.11 13.86
CA ALA A 1111 -26.24 10.04 13.90
C ALA A 1111 -25.76 9.29 15.17
N THR A 1112 -25.02 8.20 14.99
CA THR A 1112 -24.64 7.24 16.04
C THR A 1112 -23.29 7.52 16.69
N GLY A 1113 -22.54 8.51 16.18
CA GLY A 1113 -21.24 8.89 16.70
C GLY A 1113 -21.28 9.76 17.96
N ASN A 1114 -22.43 10.34 18.31
CA ASN A 1114 -22.53 11.30 19.40
C ASN A 1114 -22.94 10.64 20.74
N GLY A 1115 -22.25 10.98 21.84
CA GLY A 1115 -22.48 10.39 23.17
C GLY A 1115 -23.62 10.99 23.99
N ARG A 1116 -24.47 11.85 23.40
CA ARG A 1116 -25.52 12.58 24.13
C ARG A 1116 -26.75 11.76 24.52
N PHE A 1117 -27.00 10.62 23.88
CA PHE A 1117 -28.20 9.81 24.16
C PHE A 1117 -28.30 9.45 25.64
N GLY A 1118 -29.45 9.75 26.25
CA GLY A 1118 -29.66 9.62 27.69
C GLY A 1118 -30.18 8.24 28.06
N GLN A 1119 -29.38 7.48 28.82
CA GLN A 1119 -29.83 6.29 29.54
C GLN A 1119 -30.52 6.74 30.84
N VAL A 1120 -31.58 6.04 31.25
CA VAL A 1120 -32.49 6.49 32.31
C VAL A 1120 -32.85 5.36 33.29
N SER A 1121 -33.29 5.70 34.50
CA SER A 1121 -33.95 4.79 35.45
C SER A 1121 -35.04 5.54 36.20
N GLY A 1122 -36.19 4.91 36.49
CA GLY A 1122 -37.35 5.58 37.11
C GLY A 1122 -38.10 6.54 36.19
N LEU A 1123 -37.80 6.51 34.88
CA LEU A 1123 -38.36 7.38 33.86
C LEU A 1123 -38.58 6.58 32.56
N CYS A 1124 -39.74 6.72 31.94
CA CYS A 1124 -40.01 6.30 30.56
C CYS A 1124 -40.12 7.54 29.69
N PHE A 1125 -39.49 7.58 28.52
CA PHE A 1125 -39.76 8.63 27.54
C PHE A 1125 -39.85 8.08 26.13
N THR A 1126 -40.62 8.75 25.28
CA THR A 1126 -40.78 8.41 23.86
C THR A 1126 -40.37 9.59 23.01
N PHE A 1127 -39.76 9.31 21.86
CA PHE A 1127 -39.32 10.35 20.93
C PHE A 1127 -39.55 9.92 19.47
N ASN A 1128 -39.63 10.91 18.57
CA ASN A 1128 -39.72 10.70 17.14
C ASN A 1128 -38.46 11.26 16.44
N VAL A 1129 -37.64 10.36 15.89
CA VAL A 1129 -36.41 10.72 15.17
C VAL A 1129 -36.66 11.49 13.88
N GLU A 1130 -37.83 11.30 13.26
CA GLU A 1130 -38.24 12.01 12.04
C GLU A 1130 -38.76 13.43 12.34
N GLY A 1131 -38.97 13.76 13.62
CA GLY A 1131 -39.38 15.09 14.04
C GLY A 1131 -38.27 16.14 13.87
N ALA A 1132 -38.66 17.40 13.69
CA ALA A 1132 -37.73 18.53 13.70
C ALA A 1132 -37.00 18.58 15.06
N ALA A 1133 -35.67 18.56 15.03
CA ALA A 1133 -34.86 18.65 16.24
C ALA A 1133 -35.01 20.02 16.91
N ALA A 1134 -34.97 20.04 18.24
CA ALA A 1134 -34.77 21.27 18.99
C ALA A 1134 -33.43 21.91 18.60
N THR A 1135 -33.39 23.23 18.56
CA THR A 1135 -32.15 24.00 18.41
C THR A 1135 -31.76 24.56 19.78
N PHE A 1136 -30.48 24.57 20.12
CA PHE A 1136 -30.01 24.95 21.45
C PHE A 1136 -29.20 26.24 21.37
N GLY A 1137 -29.32 27.08 22.40
CA GLY A 1137 -28.42 28.20 22.63
C GLY A 1137 -27.04 27.74 23.12
N SER A 1138 -26.07 28.65 23.19
CA SER A 1138 -24.73 28.37 23.71
C SER A 1138 -24.71 27.92 25.18
N ASN A 1139 -25.81 28.10 25.91
CA ASN A 1139 -26.01 27.66 27.28
C ASN A 1139 -26.70 26.28 27.40
N GLY A 1140 -26.93 25.58 26.28
CA GLY A 1140 -27.57 24.26 26.27
C GLY A 1140 -29.08 24.25 26.49
N ILE A 1141 -29.72 25.42 26.55
CA ILE A 1141 -31.18 25.55 26.70
C ILE A 1141 -31.85 25.53 25.32
N VAL A 1142 -33.02 24.88 25.22
CA VAL A 1142 -33.81 24.82 23.98
C VAL A 1142 -34.27 26.23 23.59
N ASN A 1143 -34.02 26.64 22.35
CA ASN A 1143 -34.53 27.91 21.83
C ASN A 1143 -36.07 27.87 21.76
N PRO A 1144 -36.76 28.90 22.29
CA PRO A 1144 -38.22 28.98 22.23
C PRO A 1144 -38.73 28.91 20.78
N GLY A 1145 -39.64 27.97 20.49
CA GLY A 1145 -40.23 27.77 19.16
C GLY A 1145 -39.45 26.86 18.20
N SER A 1146 -38.38 26.22 18.67
CA SER A 1146 -37.69 25.17 17.90
C SER A 1146 -38.48 23.84 17.91
N GLY A 1147 -38.05 22.88 17.09
CA GLY A 1147 -38.71 21.56 16.99
C GLY A 1147 -38.70 20.79 18.31
N SER A 1148 -39.52 19.75 18.41
CA SER A 1148 -39.61 18.88 19.59
C SER A 1148 -39.65 17.44 19.13
N ARG A 1149 -38.66 16.65 19.54
CA ARG A 1149 -38.58 15.22 19.25
C ARG A 1149 -39.13 14.39 20.40
N VAL A 1150 -39.06 14.87 21.63
CA VAL A 1150 -39.61 14.19 22.79
C VAL A 1150 -41.13 14.32 22.79
N GLN A 1151 -41.83 13.18 22.65
CA GLN A 1151 -43.29 13.12 22.59
C GLN A 1151 -43.91 12.99 23.99
N SER A 1152 -43.29 12.20 24.87
CA SER A 1152 -43.75 12.02 26.24
C SER A 1152 -42.60 11.64 27.17
N ALA A 1153 -42.70 12.01 28.44
CA ALA A 1153 -41.82 11.54 29.50
C ALA A 1153 -42.64 11.34 30.78
N VAL A 1154 -42.64 10.14 31.33
CA VAL A 1154 -43.47 9.72 32.47
C VAL A 1154 -42.59 9.03 33.49
N ARG A 1155 -42.71 9.45 34.74
CA ARG A 1155 -42.04 8.79 35.87
C ARG A 1155 -42.63 7.39 36.08
N GLN A 1156 -41.76 6.39 36.29
CA GLN A 1156 -42.16 5.00 36.57
C GLN A 1156 -42.60 4.80 38.03
#